data_AF-A0A6J2YFW4-F1
#
_entry.id   AF-A0A6J2YFW4-F1
#
_cell.length_a   1.000
_cell.length_b   1.000
_cell.length_c   1.000
_cell.angle_alpha   90.00
_cell.angle_beta   90.00
_cell.angle_gamma   90.00
#
_symmetry.space_group_name_H-M   'P 1'
#
loop_
_entity.id
_entity.type
_entity.pdbx_description
1 polymer ?
#
loop_
_entity_poly.entity_id
_entity_poly.type
_entity_poly.pdbx_seq_one_letter_code
_entity_poly.pdbx_strand_id
1 'polypeptide(L)'
;MRVSGFILFIIVAVLVGLSSGLKYDNFTEFVAMVESNITASESYVIPKDNSDLLNTTNSTVYAMQNQECFLPQGKVIGGGTTINAALYVRGHPEDFDRWESVYGNPGWSYADVLPYFKKTENAAFEHVDLTYGGVDGYYTVNHSSRTAGLDELLSPSFESSGLKYLWDYNGAEEVGYSPFQFSTKGNERTSTASAFLHGFTSRRNLNLSINSFVTKVAIDNATKTAEGVYFVKDGVNFYARATKEVIVSAGAINSAQLLIISGIGPKNHLEELDIPIIQNLPVGQYLQDHVMFIGLTIRTNKVLNNQTLVEMLALYEQNLRPLTSGFNTEVIAFTNFGQSQNVRPDIEYLLATPSPSSTDAQFIFRIMKTLYSFLSLLWLCPLIRMNCITEPGWNDKSQSIKCKNTSLQYYTYDIQQLTHFIFYYSFGTRLSIEVVYSNFSNINYLPNYFKDISNTRVVRLRIRYCGVRTVSYNALNEFIVLEELDLSFNQLETLAIDYSGLSHLRVLNISHNQFFTIDIGSFNRIIYLDLGYNKIEEVNKTSYLGSRSTLNLQYNSIKNVSCNDGPNGQLTELNLSGNIINSTLFGNILKCFPTRKLSLTNSSLKLDHDFELPYTETIDLSNNSISYFSFKFERSLESLNLSYNSLSTFKSSHTRITIKKLDLSHNRIKNVEDLDKTGKYHDLNLSYNNITEVKPNIFSRFKDMDLLNLSFNKLLIKLSNYSFVNEMQQTVPLKILNLKNCSLMLIEVHSFVGLKYLSELNLENNMLESIIPGTFDSLEKVKKINLKGNIISILKNRTFHNLRYLENIDISNNRIKLIQSEFVYNLENLLKIEITKNKIESMVIEDRALCNVPRLEELILIESKISNISWNLIAESLNKNNYEERSKTIDISKNPITTITYDGLLKYPNYKATYLKMSIASNLNESSFQSMSYLNEVLITDSHIPTIRNASFLGLFDLLTLEIKNSTIENIETNALIGLFNLNNFQAKDIFRKIKVIPGFIFKDMFSLTDLDLSDIGLVEVMSRAFYGLKTLMKLHLNLNNLKHINNDTFVDMQSLELLDLSDNNLIKLDDKNFEGLINLKELRLNTNSINTISIKAFEGLNSLEILRIEDNEIQNIALGVFQNFPQLKTLNLNGNLLVEFQVGAFSNLPLLENLYMENNNVSAILTESLLPLRSLVTLDLEWNHIKKIDYDILVSNFNKLKTVGIAKNKFPCDYLKGMIAKFNKFQINYATKNPDYHSDNIDGIDCIDVCKYLLCLKDSHGIN
;
A
#
# COMPACT_ATOMS: atom_id res chain seq x y z
N MET A 1 -37.41 21.52 -5.85
CA MET A 1 -36.48 22.42 -6.55
C MET A 1 -35.35 21.58 -7.14
N ARG A 2 -35.47 21.25 -8.43
CA ARG A 2 -34.50 20.52 -9.26
C ARG A 2 -34.18 21.45 -10.43
N VAL A 3 -33.14 22.28 -10.32
CA VAL A 3 -32.79 23.25 -11.38
C VAL A 3 -31.26 23.36 -11.59
N SER A 4 -30.41 22.83 -10.70
CA SER A 4 -28.96 23.07 -10.75
C SER A 4 -28.23 22.40 -11.92
N GLY A 5 -28.63 21.19 -12.35
CA GLY A 5 -28.03 20.52 -13.51
C GLY A 5 -28.47 21.11 -14.87
N PHE A 6 -29.69 21.64 -14.93
CA PHE A 6 -30.27 22.24 -16.15
C PHE A 6 -29.66 23.63 -16.44
N ILE A 7 -29.26 24.36 -15.40
CA ILE A 7 -28.58 25.66 -15.53
C ILE A 7 -27.13 25.48 -16.02
N LEU A 8 -26.42 24.42 -15.60
CA LEU A 8 -25.07 24.14 -16.09
C LEU A 8 -25.07 23.73 -17.58
N PHE A 9 -26.11 23.02 -18.02
CA PHE A 9 -26.37 22.66 -19.41
C PHE A 9 -26.64 23.91 -20.28
N ILE A 10 -27.48 24.84 -19.80
CA ILE A 10 -27.72 26.12 -20.48
C ILE A 10 -26.44 26.96 -20.54
N ILE A 11 -25.65 27.01 -19.47
CA ILE A 11 -24.44 27.85 -19.43
C ILE A 11 -23.32 27.31 -20.34
N VAL A 12 -23.11 25.99 -20.43
CA VAL A 12 -22.08 25.42 -21.31
C VAL A 12 -22.51 25.50 -22.78
N ALA A 13 -23.79 25.26 -23.11
CA ALA A 13 -24.32 25.46 -24.46
C ALA A 13 -24.33 26.95 -24.87
N VAL A 14 -24.65 27.85 -23.94
CA VAL A 14 -24.58 29.31 -24.13
C VAL A 14 -23.13 29.78 -24.30
N LEU A 15 -22.16 29.23 -23.58
CA LEU A 15 -20.74 29.62 -23.69
C LEU A 15 -20.10 29.11 -24.99
N VAL A 16 -20.49 27.93 -25.49
CA VAL A 16 -20.03 27.40 -26.79
C VAL A 16 -20.72 28.12 -27.97
N GLY A 17 -21.97 28.54 -27.81
CA GLY A 17 -22.68 29.37 -28.80
C GLY A 17 -22.23 30.84 -28.83
N LEU A 18 -21.84 31.41 -27.69
CA LEU A 18 -21.35 32.79 -27.59
C LEU A 18 -19.93 32.98 -28.14
N SER A 19 -19.11 31.93 -28.19
CA SER A 19 -17.77 31.98 -28.81
C SER A 19 -17.76 31.81 -30.33
N SER A 20 -18.88 31.41 -30.94
CA SER A 20 -18.97 31.03 -32.36
C SER A 20 -20.02 31.81 -33.18
N GLY A 21 -20.87 32.61 -32.53
CA GLY A 21 -21.72 33.60 -33.20
C GLY A 21 -22.76 33.02 -34.18
N LEU A 22 -23.73 32.21 -33.72
CA LEU A 22 -24.93 31.86 -34.52
C LEU A 22 -26.20 31.67 -33.65
N LYS A 23 -27.37 31.76 -34.33
CA LYS A 23 -28.76 31.82 -33.81
C LYS A 23 -29.42 30.45 -33.53
N TYR A 24 -30.44 30.48 -32.69
CA TYR A 24 -31.05 29.42 -31.85
C TYR A 24 -32.22 28.62 -32.46
N ASP A 25 -32.35 28.47 -33.78
CA ASP A 25 -33.64 27.99 -34.33
C ASP A 25 -33.78 26.46 -34.47
N ASN A 26 -32.70 25.68 -34.66
CA ASN A 26 -32.82 24.22 -34.87
C ASN A 26 -32.60 23.35 -33.61
N PHE A 27 -32.06 23.90 -32.52
CA PHE A 27 -31.82 23.14 -31.28
C PHE A 27 -33.10 22.97 -30.45
N THR A 28 -34.06 23.88 -30.64
CA THR A 28 -35.30 23.95 -29.86
C THR A 28 -36.29 22.84 -30.24
N GLU A 29 -36.31 22.40 -31.50
CA GLU A 29 -37.17 21.28 -31.93
C GLU A 29 -36.71 19.92 -31.38
N PHE A 30 -35.40 19.71 -31.25
CA PHE A 30 -34.85 18.48 -30.64
C PHE A 30 -35.09 18.44 -29.12
N VAL A 31 -35.00 19.60 -28.45
CA VAL A 31 -35.20 19.73 -26.99
C VAL A 31 -36.67 19.66 -26.60
N ALA A 32 -37.60 20.18 -27.42
CA ALA A 32 -39.04 20.17 -27.13
C ALA A 32 -39.64 18.75 -27.10
N MET A 33 -38.99 17.75 -27.69
CA MET A 33 -39.49 16.37 -27.72
C MET A 33 -39.15 15.58 -26.43
N VAL A 34 -38.27 16.09 -25.56
CA VAL A 34 -37.64 15.34 -24.45
C VAL A 34 -38.24 15.66 -23.06
N GLU A 35 -39.18 16.61 -22.95
CA GLU A 35 -39.70 17.09 -21.65
C GLU A 35 -40.84 16.27 -21.01
N SER A 36 -40.85 14.93 -21.12
CA SER A 36 -41.73 14.13 -20.24
C SER A 36 -41.11 12.80 -19.80
N ASN A 37 -40.74 12.75 -18.51
CA ASN A 37 -40.55 11.59 -17.63
C ASN A 37 -40.09 10.20 -18.20
N ILE A 38 -38.91 9.75 -17.72
CA ILE A 38 -38.46 8.33 -17.42
C ILE A 38 -37.52 7.60 -18.42
N THR A 39 -36.33 7.15 -17.91
CA THR A 39 -35.19 6.21 -18.32
C THR A 39 -34.92 5.71 -19.76
N ALA A 40 -33.72 5.36 -20.29
CA ALA A 40 -32.30 5.83 -20.38
C ALA A 40 -31.60 5.02 -21.52
N SER A 41 -30.93 5.62 -22.52
CA SER A 41 -30.18 4.94 -23.61
C SER A 41 -28.92 5.72 -24.02
N GLU A 42 -27.74 5.13 -24.00
CA GLU A 42 -26.48 5.88 -24.21
C GLU A 42 -26.16 6.09 -25.71
N SER A 43 -25.83 7.32 -26.08
CA SER A 43 -25.24 7.69 -27.36
C SER A 43 -23.84 8.25 -27.16
N TYR A 44 -22.95 7.81 -28.05
CA TYR A 44 -21.54 8.17 -28.08
C TYR A 44 -21.32 9.12 -29.24
N VAL A 45 -20.62 10.24 -29.01
CA VAL A 45 -20.27 11.21 -30.06
C VAL A 45 -18.76 11.22 -30.20
N ILE A 46 -18.27 10.94 -31.40
CA ILE A 46 -16.84 10.95 -31.73
C ILE A 46 -16.61 12.02 -32.80
N PRO A 47 -15.88 13.11 -32.49
CA PRO A 47 -15.48 14.08 -33.50
C PRO A 47 -14.45 13.46 -34.45
N LYS A 48 -14.70 13.50 -35.77
CA LYS A 48 -13.82 12.95 -36.81
C LYS A 48 -12.85 13.97 -37.43
N ASP A 49 -13.04 15.28 -37.23
CA ASP A 49 -12.12 16.27 -37.82
C ASP A 49 -11.93 17.53 -36.97
N ASN A 50 -10.67 17.81 -36.62
CA ASN A 50 -10.17 19.17 -36.43
C ASN A 50 -8.65 19.15 -36.54
N SER A 51 -8.14 19.36 -37.75
CA SER A 51 -6.72 19.60 -37.99
C SER A 51 -6.18 20.88 -37.31
N ASP A 52 -7.04 21.73 -36.72
CA ASP A 52 -6.61 22.87 -35.90
C ASP A 52 -6.68 22.60 -34.38
N LEU A 53 -7.17 21.43 -33.97
CA LEU A 53 -7.09 20.92 -32.59
C LEU A 53 -5.82 20.07 -32.38
N LEU A 54 -4.78 20.29 -33.18
CA LEU A 54 -3.45 19.64 -33.10
C LEU A 54 -2.74 19.78 -31.72
N ASN A 55 -3.32 20.53 -30.78
CA ASN A 55 -2.87 20.65 -29.39
C ASN A 55 -3.76 19.90 -28.37
N THR A 56 -4.76 19.13 -28.80
CA THR A 56 -5.81 18.62 -27.90
C THR A 56 -5.74 17.16 -27.52
N THR A 57 -4.78 16.38 -28.02
CA THR A 57 -4.37 15.18 -27.29
C THR A 57 -3.89 15.55 -25.89
N ASN A 58 -3.30 16.73 -25.67
CA ASN A 58 -3.04 17.22 -24.32
C ASN A 58 -4.32 17.64 -23.55
N SER A 59 -5.40 18.03 -24.25
CA SER A 59 -6.61 18.53 -23.60
C SER A 59 -7.73 17.54 -23.37
N THR A 60 -7.74 16.41 -24.07
CA THR A 60 -8.73 15.36 -23.90
C THR A 60 -8.40 14.45 -22.70
N VAL A 61 -7.11 14.27 -22.40
CA VAL A 61 -6.66 13.67 -21.12
C VAL A 61 -6.71 14.63 -19.94
N TYR A 62 -6.92 15.95 -20.11
CA TYR A 62 -7.05 16.86 -18.95
C TYR A 62 -8.22 16.47 -18.03
N ALA A 63 -9.23 15.78 -18.55
CA ALA A 63 -10.37 15.26 -17.79
C ALA A 63 -10.20 13.79 -17.35
N MET A 64 -9.14 13.10 -17.78
CA MET A 64 -8.83 11.72 -17.38
C MET A 64 -7.91 11.72 -16.15
N GLN A 65 -8.02 10.70 -15.30
CA GLN A 65 -7.17 10.57 -14.12
C GLN A 65 -5.70 10.53 -14.53
N ASN A 66 -4.87 11.34 -13.87
CA ASN A 66 -3.43 11.49 -14.10
C ASN A 66 -3.03 12.04 -15.47
N GLN A 67 -3.97 12.54 -16.27
CA GLN A 67 -3.73 12.88 -17.68
C GLN A 67 -3.19 11.68 -18.49
N GLU A 68 -3.44 10.48 -17.99
CA GLU A 68 -3.06 9.23 -18.63
C GLU A 68 -4.29 8.70 -19.34
N CYS A 69 -4.17 8.48 -20.64
CA CYS A 69 -5.20 7.78 -21.40
C CYS A 69 -4.96 6.28 -21.25
N PHE A 70 -5.93 5.55 -20.71
CA PHE A 70 -5.89 4.10 -20.70
C PHE A 70 -6.12 3.57 -22.12
N LEU A 71 -5.04 3.13 -22.77
CA LEU A 71 -5.05 2.55 -24.12
C LEU A 71 -4.78 1.03 -24.04
N PRO A 72 -5.82 0.18 -23.98
CA PRO A 72 -5.63 -1.28 -23.89
C PRO A 72 -4.93 -1.82 -25.14
N GLN A 73 -3.91 -2.67 -24.94
CA GLN A 73 -3.15 -3.30 -26.02
C GLN A 73 -3.24 -4.83 -25.94
N GLY A 74 -3.47 -5.47 -27.09
CA GLY A 74 -3.59 -6.93 -27.18
C GLY A 74 -2.22 -7.61 -27.19
N LYS A 75 -1.81 -8.22 -26.07
CA LYS A 75 -0.60 -9.05 -25.98
C LYS A 75 -0.90 -10.53 -26.29
N VAL A 76 -1.51 -10.77 -27.45
CA VAL A 76 -1.89 -12.09 -27.94
C VAL A 76 -1.69 -12.16 -29.45
N ILE A 77 -1.68 -13.37 -30.01
CA ILE A 77 -1.69 -13.54 -31.47
C ILE A 77 -2.96 -12.87 -32.02
N GLY A 78 -2.80 -12.02 -33.03
CA GLY A 78 -3.88 -11.19 -33.58
C GLY A 78 -4.00 -9.79 -32.97
N GLY A 79 -3.21 -9.49 -31.93
CA GLY A 79 -3.07 -8.15 -31.37
C GLY A 79 -4.40 -7.55 -30.91
N GLY A 80 -4.60 -6.26 -31.20
CA GLY A 80 -5.81 -5.52 -30.84
C GLY A 80 -7.11 -6.13 -31.40
N THR A 81 -7.06 -6.77 -32.57
CA THR A 81 -8.26 -7.38 -33.19
C THR A 81 -8.83 -8.57 -32.40
N THR A 82 -8.04 -9.15 -31.51
CA THR A 82 -8.48 -10.23 -30.62
C THR A 82 -9.27 -9.70 -29.42
N ILE A 83 -9.00 -8.46 -28.99
CA ILE A 83 -9.58 -7.88 -27.76
C ILE A 83 -10.51 -6.69 -27.99
N ASN A 84 -10.59 -6.17 -29.22
CA ASN A 84 -11.44 -5.02 -29.56
C ASN A 84 -12.94 -5.38 -29.54
N ALA A 85 -13.81 -4.40 -29.79
CA ALA A 85 -15.26 -4.59 -29.85
C ALA A 85 -15.79 -5.40 -31.04
N ALA A 86 -14.92 -5.89 -31.93
CA ALA A 86 -15.25 -6.43 -33.26
C ALA A 86 -15.91 -5.41 -34.22
N LEU A 87 -16.07 -4.14 -33.82
CA LEU A 87 -16.55 -3.07 -34.69
C LEU A 87 -15.64 -2.96 -35.93
N TYR A 88 -16.24 -2.91 -37.12
CA TYR A 88 -15.53 -2.81 -38.39
C TYR A 88 -15.91 -1.51 -39.10
N VAL A 89 -14.96 -0.60 -39.20
CA VAL A 89 -15.06 0.68 -39.89
C VAL A 89 -13.73 0.93 -40.59
N ARG A 90 -13.76 1.36 -41.86
CA ARG A 90 -12.59 1.80 -42.61
C ARG A 90 -12.37 3.30 -42.41
N GLY A 91 -11.14 3.76 -42.62
CA GLY A 91 -10.85 5.19 -42.69
C GLY A 91 -11.49 5.80 -43.95
N HIS A 92 -11.75 7.11 -43.93
CA HIS A 92 -12.30 7.80 -45.09
C HIS A 92 -11.26 7.84 -46.23
N PRO A 93 -11.64 7.74 -47.52
CA PRO A 93 -10.71 7.79 -48.64
C PRO A 93 -9.70 8.94 -48.59
N GLU A 94 -10.18 10.13 -48.22
CA GLU A 94 -9.35 11.32 -48.06
C GLU A 94 -8.24 11.17 -47.00
N ASP A 95 -8.44 10.37 -45.95
CA ASP A 95 -7.41 10.13 -44.93
C ASP A 95 -6.19 9.42 -45.54
N PHE A 96 -6.43 8.44 -46.42
CA PHE A 96 -5.40 7.70 -47.16
C PHE A 96 -4.73 8.56 -48.23
N ASP A 97 -5.52 9.33 -48.99
CA ASP A 97 -4.99 10.25 -49.99
C ASP A 97 -4.11 11.33 -49.35
N ARG A 98 -4.42 11.76 -48.12
CA ARG A 98 -3.56 12.66 -47.33
C ARG A 98 -2.29 11.97 -46.83
N TRP A 99 -2.32 10.68 -46.48
CA TRP A 99 -1.09 9.93 -46.13
C TRP A 99 -0.07 9.95 -47.26
N GLU A 100 -0.51 9.83 -48.50
CA GLU A 100 0.38 9.96 -49.65
C GLU A 100 0.75 11.42 -49.93
N SER A 101 -0.24 12.29 -50.13
CA SER A 101 -0.03 13.65 -50.64
C SER A 101 0.54 14.65 -49.63
N VAL A 102 0.17 14.54 -48.34
CA VAL A 102 0.56 15.47 -47.28
C VAL A 102 1.74 14.92 -46.47
N TYR A 103 1.71 13.63 -46.14
CA TYR A 103 2.71 13.01 -45.26
C TYR A 103 3.82 12.27 -46.02
N GLY A 104 3.75 12.22 -47.36
CA GLY A 104 4.81 11.69 -48.19
C GLY A 104 4.98 10.18 -48.08
N ASN A 105 3.89 9.43 -48.03
CA ASN A 105 3.89 7.96 -48.03
C ASN A 105 3.39 7.40 -49.38
N PRO A 106 4.24 7.31 -50.42
CA PRO A 106 3.83 6.77 -51.72
C PRO A 106 3.23 5.37 -51.62
N GLY A 107 2.16 5.11 -52.38
CA GLY A 107 1.43 3.84 -52.39
C GLY A 107 0.42 3.67 -51.25
N TRP A 108 0.15 4.74 -50.50
CA TRP A 108 -0.88 4.76 -49.45
C TRP A 108 -2.13 5.56 -49.82
N SER A 109 -2.27 6.01 -51.09
CA SER A 109 -3.52 6.60 -51.57
C SER A 109 -4.69 5.61 -51.42
N TYR A 110 -5.92 6.11 -51.37
CA TYR A 110 -7.09 5.22 -51.28
C TYR A 110 -7.15 4.25 -52.46
N ALA A 111 -6.79 4.73 -53.66
CA ALA A 111 -6.74 3.90 -54.87
C ALA A 111 -5.72 2.74 -54.74
N ASP A 112 -4.60 2.96 -54.05
CA ASP A 112 -3.57 1.94 -53.85
C ASP A 112 -3.93 0.94 -52.74
N VAL A 113 -4.60 1.38 -51.68
CA VAL A 113 -4.97 0.49 -50.55
C VAL A 113 -6.27 -0.27 -50.78
N LEU A 114 -7.20 0.26 -51.57
CA LEU A 114 -8.52 -0.33 -51.82
C LEU A 114 -8.45 -1.79 -52.34
N PRO A 115 -7.56 -2.17 -53.29
CA PRO A 115 -7.43 -3.56 -53.71
C PRO A 115 -7.07 -4.52 -52.56
N TYR A 116 -6.33 -4.04 -51.56
CA TYR A 116 -5.98 -4.85 -50.39
C TYR A 116 -7.15 -4.99 -49.43
N PHE A 117 -7.93 -3.93 -49.20
CA PHE A 117 -9.17 -4.03 -48.43
C PHE A 117 -10.12 -5.07 -49.03
N LYS A 118 -10.37 -5.00 -50.34
CA LYS A 118 -11.18 -5.97 -51.09
C LYS A 118 -10.63 -7.39 -51.03
N LYS A 119 -9.30 -7.54 -51.03
CA LYS A 119 -8.65 -8.86 -50.92
C LYS A 119 -8.76 -9.46 -49.51
N THR A 120 -8.76 -8.61 -48.48
CA THR A 120 -8.81 -9.06 -47.09
C THR A 120 -10.22 -9.37 -46.62
N GLU A 121 -11.19 -8.58 -47.05
CA GLU A 121 -12.58 -8.62 -46.60
C GLU A 121 -13.39 -9.72 -47.27
N ASN A 122 -14.25 -10.34 -46.48
CA ASN A 122 -15.39 -11.12 -46.93
C ASN A 122 -16.66 -10.52 -46.31
N ALA A 123 -17.26 -9.58 -47.03
CA ALA A 123 -18.49 -8.91 -46.68
C ALA A 123 -19.67 -9.89 -46.86
N ALA A 124 -20.17 -10.39 -45.73
CA ALA A 124 -21.19 -11.42 -45.64
C ALA A 124 -22.55 -10.84 -45.20
N PHE A 125 -22.88 -9.63 -45.66
CA PHE A 125 -24.14 -8.94 -45.40
C PHE A 125 -24.84 -8.54 -46.72
N GLU A 126 -26.08 -8.08 -46.65
CA GLU A 126 -26.88 -7.72 -47.83
C GLU A 126 -26.46 -6.37 -48.43
N HIS A 127 -26.59 -6.21 -49.75
CA HIS A 127 -26.37 -4.94 -50.47
C HIS A 127 -24.94 -4.35 -50.38
N VAL A 128 -23.91 -5.21 -50.32
CA VAL A 128 -22.49 -4.80 -50.42
C VAL A 128 -22.21 -4.06 -51.72
N ASP A 129 -21.50 -2.92 -51.64
CA ASP A 129 -21.00 -2.24 -52.83
C ASP A 129 -19.71 -2.92 -53.32
N LEU A 130 -19.83 -3.84 -54.28
CA LEU A 130 -18.69 -4.61 -54.83
C LEU A 130 -17.61 -3.76 -55.51
N THR A 131 -17.88 -2.47 -55.75
CA THR A 131 -16.86 -1.52 -56.20
C THR A 131 -15.81 -1.33 -55.10
N TYR A 132 -16.24 -1.27 -53.84
CA TYR A 132 -15.41 -0.96 -52.67
C TYR A 132 -15.22 -2.14 -51.69
N GLY A 133 -16.19 -3.05 -51.62
CA GLY A 133 -16.18 -4.24 -50.76
C GLY A 133 -15.57 -5.49 -51.41
N GLY A 134 -15.09 -6.40 -50.57
CA GLY A 134 -14.59 -7.73 -50.95
C GLY A 134 -15.49 -8.86 -50.44
N VAL A 135 -15.66 -9.94 -51.20
CA VAL A 135 -16.52 -11.08 -50.81
C VAL A 135 -15.76 -12.42 -50.71
N ASP A 136 -14.48 -12.44 -51.09
CA ASP A 136 -13.67 -13.66 -51.17
C ASP A 136 -12.51 -13.70 -50.16
N GLY A 137 -12.40 -12.68 -49.30
CA GLY A 137 -11.33 -12.56 -48.31
C GLY A 137 -11.44 -13.52 -47.12
N TYR A 138 -10.42 -13.52 -46.28
CA TYR A 138 -10.39 -14.36 -45.07
C TYR A 138 -11.02 -13.68 -43.84
N TYR A 139 -11.19 -12.36 -43.88
CA TYR A 139 -11.71 -11.57 -42.77
C TYR A 139 -13.20 -11.29 -42.97
N THR A 140 -14.06 -12.10 -42.34
CA THR A 140 -15.51 -11.98 -42.49
C THR A 140 -16.06 -10.77 -41.74
N VAL A 141 -16.83 -9.95 -42.45
CA VAL A 141 -17.54 -8.76 -41.94
C VAL A 141 -19.03 -8.98 -42.14
N ASN A 142 -19.83 -8.72 -41.11
CA ASN A 142 -21.27 -8.93 -41.14
C ASN A 142 -21.99 -7.89 -40.29
N HIS A 143 -23.25 -7.58 -40.59
CA HIS A 143 -24.08 -6.80 -39.66
C HIS A 143 -24.42 -7.63 -38.43
N SER A 144 -24.61 -6.98 -37.27
CA SER A 144 -25.17 -7.69 -36.12
C SER A 144 -26.55 -8.24 -36.45
N SER A 145 -26.84 -9.46 -36.00
CA SER A 145 -28.22 -9.93 -35.98
C SER A 145 -29.10 -8.97 -35.17
N ARG A 146 -30.27 -8.58 -35.72
CA ARG A 146 -31.17 -7.59 -35.11
C ARG A 146 -31.56 -8.05 -33.70
N THR A 147 -31.00 -7.40 -32.69
CA THR A 147 -31.16 -7.78 -31.28
C THR A 147 -32.15 -6.89 -30.54
N ALA A 148 -32.31 -5.63 -30.94
CA ALA A 148 -33.35 -4.73 -30.46
C ALA A 148 -33.85 -3.77 -31.57
N GLY A 149 -34.97 -3.09 -31.30
CA GLY A 149 -35.66 -2.22 -32.25
C GLY A 149 -35.08 -0.80 -32.35
N LEU A 150 -33.78 -0.59 -32.09
CA LEU A 150 -33.21 0.77 -32.04
C LEU A 150 -33.06 1.40 -33.44
N ASP A 151 -32.61 0.61 -34.42
CA ASP A 151 -32.59 1.01 -35.84
C ASP A 151 -33.99 1.46 -36.27
N GLU A 152 -35.00 0.59 -36.15
CA GLU A 152 -36.40 0.91 -36.49
C GLU A 152 -36.96 2.13 -35.73
N LEU A 153 -36.55 2.33 -34.47
CA LEU A 153 -36.98 3.47 -33.66
C LEU A 153 -36.40 4.80 -34.18
N LEU A 154 -35.15 4.79 -34.63
CA LEU A 154 -34.39 6.00 -34.94
C LEU A 154 -34.30 6.31 -36.44
N SER A 155 -34.53 5.34 -37.33
CA SER A 155 -34.54 5.55 -38.79
C SER A 155 -35.36 6.78 -39.21
N PRO A 156 -36.62 6.97 -38.73
CA PRO A 156 -37.42 8.12 -39.15
C PRO A 156 -36.82 9.47 -38.71
N SER A 157 -36.11 9.49 -37.58
CA SER A 157 -35.48 10.71 -37.05
C SER A 157 -34.21 11.06 -37.84
N PHE A 158 -33.44 10.05 -38.26
CA PHE A 158 -32.29 10.25 -39.13
C PHE A 158 -32.71 10.73 -40.52
N GLU A 159 -33.75 10.12 -41.09
CA GLU A 159 -34.30 10.52 -42.37
C GLU A 159 -34.87 11.94 -42.35
N SER A 160 -35.59 12.33 -41.29
CA SER A 160 -36.09 13.71 -41.13
C SER A 160 -34.96 14.74 -40.95
N SER A 161 -33.81 14.30 -40.47
CA SER A 161 -32.60 15.13 -40.34
C SER A 161 -31.78 15.20 -41.65
N GLY A 162 -32.24 14.54 -42.72
CA GLY A 162 -31.58 14.51 -44.02
C GLY A 162 -30.47 13.47 -44.17
N LEU A 163 -30.29 12.56 -43.19
CA LEU A 163 -29.34 11.45 -43.30
C LEU A 163 -29.95 10.29 -44.09
N LYS A 164 -29.16 9.71 -44.99
CA LYS A 164 -29.57 8.54 -45.78
C LYS A 164 -29.25 7.24 -45.03
N TYR A 165 -30.09 6.24 -45.22
CA TYR A 165 -29.77 4.87 -44.82
C TYR A 165 -28.70 4.29 -45.76
N LEU A 166 -27.60 3.79 -45.19
CA LEU A 166 -26.49 3.17 -45.91
C LEU A 166 -26.45 1.68 -45.59
N TRP A 167 -26.50 0.82 -46.60
CA TRP A 167 -26.27 -0.62 -46.40
C TRP A 167 -24.80 -0.94 -46.19
N ASP A 168 -23.92 -0.17 -46.80
CA ASP A 168 -22.48 -0.31 -46.67
C ASP A 168 -21.85 1.07 -46.48
N TYR A 169 -21.66 1.46 -45.21
CA TYR A 169 -21.01 2.72 -44.88
C TYR A 169 -19.49 2.70 -45.13
N ASN A 170 -18.93 1.56 -45.57
CA ASN A 170 -17.55 1.48 -46.08
C ASN A 170 -17.50 1.54 -47.63
N GLY A 171 -18.64 1.86 -48.27
CA GLY A 171 -18.83 1.97 -49.71
C GLY A 171 -18.58 3.37 -50.27
N ALA A 172 -19.32 3.75 -51.32
CA ALA A 172 -19.13 5.03 -52.02
C ALA A 172 -19.54 6.28 -51.20
N GLU A 173 -20.53 6.15 -50.31
CA GLU A 173 -21.04 7.23 -49.46
C GLU A 173 -20.80 6.85 -47.98
N GLU A 174 -20.16 7.72 -47.19
CA GLU A 174 -19.99 7.52 -45.74
C GLU A 174 -21.01 8.30 -44.89
N VAL A 175 -21.45 9.48 -45.35
CA VAL A 175 -22.40 10.33 -44.62
C VAL A 175 -23.81 9.74 -44.68
N GLY A 176 -24.30 9.24 -43.55
CA GLY A 176 -25.55 8.52 -43.44
C GLY A 176 -25.60 7.71 -42.15
N TYR A 177 -26.59 6.82 -42.03
CA TYR A 177 -26.75 5.93 -40.88
C TYR A 177 -26.93 4.49 -41.33
N SER A 178 -26.52 3.53 -40.49
CA SER A 178 -26.50 2.11 -40.85
C SER A 178 -26.51 1.22 -39.61
N PRO A 179 -27.01 -0.02 -39.70
CA PRO A 179 -26.66 -1.07 -38.74
C PRO A 179 -25.14 -1.26 -38.66
N PHE A 180 -24.62 -1.49 -37.46
CA PHE A 180 -23.18 -1.64 -37.28
C PHE A 180 -22.62 -2.90 -37.96
N GLN A 181 -21.49 -2.77 -38.68
CA GLN A 181 -20.74 -3.92 -39.22
C GLN A 181 -19.71 -4.44 -38.20
N PHE A 182 -19.69 -5.76 -38.01
CA PHE A 182 -18.81 -6.47 -37.08
C PHE A 182 -17.93 -7.50 -37.80
N SER A 183 -16.69 -7.66 -37.35
CA SER A 183 -15.79 -8.73 -37.80
C SER A 183 -16.18 -10.09 -37.18
N THR A 184 -17.19 -10.73 -37.76
CA THR A 184 -17.79 -11.97 -37.27
C THR A 184 -18.07 -12.95 -38.41
N LYS A 185 -17.98 -14.25 -38.11
CA LYS A 185 -18.35 -15.34 -39.01
C LYS A 185 -19.39 -16.21 -38.30
N GLY A 186 -20.67 -15.97 -38.59
CA GLY A 186 -21.76 -16.57 -37.82
C GLY A 186 -21.74 -16.09 -36.38
N ASN A 187 -21.63 -17.02 -35.42
CA ASN A 187 -21.59 -16.74 -33.97
C ASN A 187 -20.18 -16.52 -33.42
N GLU A 188 -19.16 -16.52 -34.29
CA GLU A 188 -17.75 -16.45 -33.89
C GLU A 188 -17.13 -15.11 -34.28
N ARG A 189 -16.33 -14.55 -33.36
CA ARG A 189 -15.47 -13.40 -33.65
C ARG A 189 -14.38 -13.78 -34.64
N THR A 190 -14.18 -12.94 -35.63
CA THR A 190 -13.06 -13.02 -36.56
C THR A 190 -11.99 -12.02 -36.15
N SER A 191 -10.82 -12.51 -35.73
CA SER A 191 -9.62 -11.71 -35.51
C SER A 191 -8.66 -11.87 -36.69
N THR A 192 -7.64 -11.02 -36.78
CA THR A 192 -6.58 -11.21 -37.79
C THR A 192 -5.86 -12.55 -37.64
N ALA A 193 -5.73 -13.07 -36.41
CA ALA A 193 -5.16 -14.40 -36.16
C ALA A 193 -6.04 -15.53 -36.69
N SER A 194 -7.34 -15.51 -36.38
CA SER A 194 -8.25 -16.56 -36.83
C SER A 194 -8.44 -16.53 -38.35
N ALA A 195 -8.48 -15.35 -38.96
CA ALA A 195 -8.58 -15.20 -40.42
C ALA A 195 -7.31 -15.61 -41.17
N PHE A 196 -6.14 -15.09 -40.78
CA PHE A 196 -4.92 -15.17 -41.60
C PHE A 196 -3.84 -16.12 -41.08
N LEU A 197 -3.95 -16.64 -39.85
CA LEU A 197 -2.94 -17.51 -39.26
C LEU A 197 -3.45 -18.92 -38.97
N HIS A 198 -4.56 -19.07 -38.26
CA HIS A 198 -4.99 -20.37 -37.71
C HIS A 198 -5.12 -21.46 -38.79
N GLY A 199 -5.76 -21.15 -39.92
CA GLY A 199 -5.91 -22.07 -41.06
C GLY A 199 -4.61 -22.41 -41.80
N PHE A 200 -3.49 -21.75 -41.49
CA PHE A 200 -2.23 -21.85 -42.21
C PHE A 200 -1.02 -22.21 -41.33
N THR A 201 -1.24 -22.48 -40.04
CA THR A 201 -0.18 -22.87 -39.09
C THR A 201 0.58 -24.14 -39.48
N SER A 202 -0.02 -24.99 -40.31
CA SER A 202 0.59 -26.24 -40.82
C SER A 202 1.56 -26.03 -42.00
N ARG A 203 1.69 -24.80 -42.53
CA ARG A 203 2.60 -24.50 -43.64
C ARG A 203 4.06 -24.69 -43.21
N ARG A 204 4.80 -25.53 -43.95
CA ARG A 204 6.21 -25.86 -43.65
C ARG A 204 7.16 -24.65 -43.71
N ASN A 205 6.78 -23.57 -44.39
CA ASN A 205 7.56 -22.34 -44.52
C ASN A 205 7.13 -21.24 -43.52
N LEU A 206 6.27 -21.56 -42.55
CA LEU A 206 5.82 -20.66 -41.51
C LEU A 206 6.23 -21.21 -40.13
N ASN A 207 7.02 -20.45 -39.39
CA ASN A 207 7.37 -20.79 -38.00
C ASN A 207 6.81 -19.73 -37.07
N LEU A 208 5.99 -20.16 -36.11
CA LEU A 208 5.39 -19.31 -35.10
C LEU A 208 6.11 -19.52 -33.76
N SER A 209 6.69 -18.45 -33.20
CA SER A 209 7.27 -18.47 -31.86
C SER A 209 6.48 -17.56 -30.92
N ILE A 210 5.81 -18.15 -29.94
CA ILE A 210 5.14 -17.44 -28.84
C ILE A 210 6.11 -17.23 -27.67
N ASN A 211 5.71 -16.35 -26.73
CA ASN A 211 6.55 -15.93 -25.59
C ASN A 211 7.93 -15.40 -26.01
N SER A 212 7.99 -14.83 -27.22
CA SER A 212 9.19 -14.21 -27.79
C SER A 212 8.99 -12.70 -27.83
N PHE A 213 9.60 -12.00 -26.87
CA PHE A 213 9.48 -10.55 -26.77
C PHE A 213 10.63 -9.89 -27.54
N VAL A 214 10.31 -9.28 -28.68
CA VAL A 214 11.31 -8.59 -29.51
C VAL A 214 11.74 -7.31 -28.81
N THR A 215 13.04 -7.15 -28.59
CA THR A 215 13.63 -6.02 -27.87
C THR A 215 14.36 -5.05 -28.77
N LYS A 216 14.75 -5.47 -29.99
CA LYS A 216 15.47 -4.60 -30.93
C LYS A 216 15.45 -5.16 -32.35
N VAL A 217 15.31 -4.29 -33.35
CA VAL A 217 15.63 -4.61 -34.75
C VAL A 217 17.12 -4.38 -34.97
N ALA A 218 17.83 -5.38 -35.48
CA ALA A 218 19.24 -5.26 -35.82
C ALA A 218 19.38 -4.58 -37.17
N ILE A 219 20.07 -3.43 -37.21
CA ILE A 219 20.22 -2.61 -38.41
C ILE A 219 21.69 -2.29 -38.61
N ASP A 220 22.19 -2.54 -39.82
CA ASP A 220 23.55 -2.13 -40.18
C ASP A 220 23.60 -0.61 -40.34
N ASN A 221 24.51 0.02 -39.60
CA ASN A 221 24.53 1.49 -39.50
C ASN A 221 25.01 2.17 -40.79
N ALA A 222 25.78 1.48 -41.64
CA ALA A 222 26.33 2.03 -42.87
C ALA A 222 25.32 1.95 -44.03
N THR A 223 24.70 0.79 -44.21
CA THR A 223 23.76 0.51 -45.30
C THR A 223 22.31 0.83 -44.93
N LYS A 224 22.02 1.02 -43.64
CA LYS A 224 20.66 1.17 -43.07
C LYS A 224 19.73 -0.02 -43.36
N THR A 225 20.32 -1.21 -43.59
CA THR A 225 19.57 -2.44 -43.89
C THR A 225 19.26 -3.19 -42.59
N ALA A 226 18.02 -3.68 -42.45
CA ALA A 226 17.64 -4.54 -41.33
C ALA A 226 18.16 -5.96 -41.55
N GLU A 227 18.98 -6.46 -40.60
CA GLU A 227 19.64 -7.77 -40.69
C GLU A 227 18.89 -8.87 -39.93
N GLY A 228 18.01 -8.49 -39.01
CA GLY A 228 17.30 -9.43 -38.14
C GLY A 228 16.69 -8.77 -36.91
N VAL A 229 16.29 -9.57 -35.93
CA VAL A 229 15.71 -9.09 -34.67
C VAL A 229 16.33 -9.78 -33.45
N TYR A 230 16.54 -9.01 -32.39
CA TYR A 230 16.84 -9.52 -31.06
C TYR A 230 15.56 -9.71 -30.27
N PHE A 231 15.42 -10.84 -29.61
CA PHE A 231 14.25 -11.13 -28.78
C PHE A 231 14.61 -11.97 -27.56
N VAL A 232 13.82 -11.82 -26.50
CA VAL A 232 13.92 -12.61 -25.27
C VAL A 232 12.88 -13.72 -25.31
N LYS A 233 13.30 -14.95 -24.99
CA LYS A 233 12.40 -16.09 -24.78
C LYS A 233 12.87 -16.88 -23.56
N ASP A 234 11.98 -17.07 -22.60
CA ASP A 234 12.24 -17.80 -21.35
C ASP A 234 13.48 -17.29 -20.58
N GLY A 235 13.68 -15.96 -20.57
CA GLY A 235 14.82 -15.30 -19.91
C GLY A 235 16.13 -15.31 -20.71
N VAL A 236 16.16 -15.95 -21.88
CA VAL A 236 17.34 -16.07 -22.74
C VAL A 236 17.23 -15.14 -23.94
N ASN A 237 18.33 -14.46 -24.27
CA ASN A 237 18.44 -13.59 -25.45
C ASN A 237 18.72 -14.43 -26.71
N PHE A 238 17.91 -14.22 -27.75
CA PHE A 238 18.06 -14.82 -29.07
C PHE A 238 18.22 -13.76 -30.14
N TYR A 239 18.82 -14.16 -31.27
CA TYR A 239 18.93 -13.36 -32.48
C TYR A 239 18.40 -14.18 -33.67
N ALA A 240 17.40 -13.64 -34.37
CA ALA A 240 16.87 -14.21 -35.61
C ALA A 240 17.34 -13.37 -36.78
N ARG A 241 18.22 -13.94 -37.62
CA ARG A 241 18.72 -13.31 -38.85
C ARG A 241 17.69 -13.39 -39.96
N ALA A 242 17.46 -12.28 -40.66
CA ALA A 242 16.65 -12.21 -41.87
C ALA A 242 17.55 -12.22 -43.12
N THR A 243 17.13 -12.96 -44.15
CA THR A 243 17.85 -13.02 -45.44
C THR A 243 17.20 -12.18 -46.54
N LYS A 244 15.99 -11.68 -46.29
CA LYS A 244 15.22 -10.86 -47.25
C LYS A 244 14.78 -9.55 -46.61
N GLU A 245 13.88 -9.63 -45.63
CA GLU A 245 13.29 -8.46 -44.99
C GLU A 245 12.83 -8.78 -43.56
N VAL A 246 12.66 -7.72 -42.77
CA VAL A 246 12.02 -7.76 -41.44
C VAL A 246 10.74 -6.93 -41.54
N ILE A 247 9.59 -7.56 -41.29
CA ILE A 247 8.29 -6.88 -41.27
C ILE A 247 7.87 -6.67 -39.82
N VAL A 248 7.74 -5.40 -39.41
CA VAL A 248 7.30 -5.03 -38.05
C VAL A 248 5.79 -4.80 -38.05
N SER A 249 5.05 -5.61 -37.30
CA SER A 249 3.58 -5.54 -37.21
C SER A 249 3.10 -5.64 -35.75
N ALA A 250 3.65 -4.80 -34.87
CA ALA A 250 3.39 -4.83 -33.42
C ALA A 250 2.23 -3.89 -32.98
N GLY A 251 1.49 -3.32 -33.93
CA GLY A 251 0.45 -2.32 -33.68
C GLY A 251 0.98 -0.88 -33.70
N ALA A 252 0.08 0.11 -33.67
CA ALA A 252 0.44 1.54 -33.80
C ALA A 252 1.43 2.02 -32.73
N ILE A 253 1.31 1.50 -31.50
CA ILE A 253 2.16 1.89 -30.36
C ILE A 253 3.48 1.10 -30.36
N ASN A 254 3.43 -0.23 -30.30
CA ASN A 254 4.65 -1.03 -30.09
C ASN A 254 5.55 -1.05 -31.34
N SER A 255 5.02 -0.87 -32.55
CA SER A 255 5.87 -0.73 -33.75
C SER A 255 6.72 0.54 -33.66
N ALA A 256 6.11 1.67 -33.27
CA ALA A 256 6.83 2.92 -33.07
C ALA A 256 7.87 2.79 -31.94
N GLN A 257 7.48 2.20 -30.81
CA GLN A 257 8.41 1.94 -29.70
C GLN A 257 9.60 1.08 -30.15
N LEU A 258 9.36 -0.03 -30.86
CA LEU A 258 10.41 -0.94 -31.32
C LEU A 258 11.38 -0.24 -32.28
N LEU A 259 10.90 0.64 -33.15
CA LEU A 259 11.75 1.45 -34.02
C LEU A 259 12.62 2.43 -33.23
N ILE A 260 12.03 3.14 -32.24
CA ILE A 260 12.74 4.08 -31.37
C ILE A 260 13.87 3.37 -30.61
N ILE A 261 13.58 2.25 -29.94
CA ILE A 261 14.61 1.49 -29.20
C ILE A 261 15.66 0.85 -30.11
N SER A 262 15.37 0.76 -31.42
CA SER A 262 16.32 0.31 -32.44
C SER A 262 17.16 1.45 -33.03
N GLY A 263 16.97 2.69 -32.60
CA GLY A 263 17.72 3.87 -33.05
C GLY A 263 17.08 4.62 -34.23
N ILE A 264 15.81 4.34 -34.56
CA ILE A 264 15.04 5.05 -35.59
C ILE A 264 13.92 5.85 -34.91
N GLY A 265 14.10 7.16 -34.79
CA GLY A 265 13.15 8.02 -34.09
C GLY A 265 13.63 9.47 -33.97
N PRO A 266 12.87 10.33 -33.28
CA PRO A 266 13.23 11.74 -33.15
C PRO A 266 14.57 11.89 -32.42
N LYS A 267 15.52 12.63 -33.02
CA LYS A 267 16.88 12.79 -32.50
C LYS A 267 16.92 13.13 -31.01
N ASN A 268 16.19 14.16 -30.59
CA ASN A 268 16.22 14.62 -29.19
C ASN A 268 15.74 13.53 -28.21
N HIS A 269 14.75 12.73 -28.61
CA HIS A 269 14.20 11.65 -27.79
C HIS A 269 15.18 10.47 -27.70
N LEU A 270 15.89 10.15 -28.79
CA LEU A 270 16.95 9.13 -28.77
C LEU A 270 18.15 9.54 -27.91
N GLU A 271 18.54 10.82 -27.96
CA GLU A 271 19.64 11.38 -27.15
C GLU A 271 19.29 11.39 -25.66
N GLU A 272 18.04 11.70 -25.29
CA GLU A 272 17.56 11.67 -23.90
C GLU A 272 17.63 10.26 -23.28
N LEU A 273 17.45 9.21 -24.10
CA LEU A 273 17.43 7.82 -23.67
C LEU A 273 18.76 7.08 -23.87
N ASP A 274 19.84 7.79 -24.22
CA ASP A 274 21.16 7.22 -24.53
C ASP A 274 21.13 6.14 -25.64
N ILE A 275 20.23 6.28 -26.62
CA ILE A 275 20.07 5.33 -27.73
C ILE A 275 20.87 5.82 -28.95
N PRO A 276 21.78 5.01 -29.52
CA PRO A 276 22.51 5.38 -30.72
C PRO A 276 21.58 5.71 -31.90
N ILE A 277 21.73 6.91 -32.46
CA ILE A 277 20.92 7.38 -33.57
C ILE A 277 21.36 6.69 -34.86
N ILE A 278 20.48 5.83 -35.39
CA ILE A 278 20.63 5.24 -36.73
C ILE A 278 19.99 6.17 -37.76
N GLN A 279 18.78 6.67 -37.50
CA GLN A 279 18.07 7.57 -38.40
C GLN A 279 17.12 8.48 -37.62
N ASN A 280 17.19 9.79 -37.90
CA ASN A 280 16.27 10.78 -37.34
C ASN A 280 14.98 10.84 -38.16
N LEU A 281 13.87 10.31 -37.63
CA LEU A 281 12.55 10.33 -38.24
C LEU A 281 11.48 10.67 -37.19
N PRO A 282 10.34 11.27 -37.56
CA PRO A 282 9.27 11.67 -36.64
C PRO A 282 8.42 10.48 -36.14
N VAL A 283 9.07 9.37 -35.76
CA VAL A 283 8.38 8.15 -35.30
C VAL A 283 7.59 8.44 -34.03
N GLY A 284 6.29 8.15 -34.06
CA GLY A 284 5.38 8.34 -32.92
C GLY A 284 4.86 9.77 -32.73
N GLN A 285 5.36 10.77 -33.46
CA GLN A 285 5.00 12.18 -33.25
C GLN A 285 3.55 12.52 -33.64
N TYR A 286 2.95 11.76 -34.57
CA TYR A 286 1.60 11.99 -35.11
C TYR A 286 0.58 10.95 -34.66
N LEU A 287 0.78 10.30 -33.51
CA LEU A 287 -0.19 9.35 -32.97
C LEU A 287 -1.50 10.07 -32.65
N GLN A 288 -2.61 9.57 -33.21
CA GLN A 288 -3.96 10.06 -32.98
C GLN A 288 -4.86 8.89 -32.60
N ASP A 289 -5.78 9.12 -31.67
CA ASP A 289 -6.82 8.16 -31.28
C ASP A 289 -8.15 8.90 -31.08
N HIS A 290 -9.25 8.16 -31.08
CA HIS A 290 -10.61 8.70 -31.09
C HIS A 290 -10.94 9.36 -29.75
N VAL A 291 -11.41 10.61 -29.80
CA VAL A 291 -11.97 11.29 -28.63
C VAL A 291 -13.43 10.88 -28.50
N MET A 292 -13.75 10.05 -27.52
CA MET A 292 -15.12 9.58 -27.30
C MET A 292 -15.80 10.39 -26.20
N PHE A 293 -16.94 11.02 -26.52
CA PHE A 293 -17.86 11.56 -25.51
C PHE A 293 -18.93 10.53 -25.17
N ILE A 294 -18.98 10.12 -23.90
CA ILE A 294 -19.99 9.21 -23.33
C ILE A 294 -20.89 10.05 -22.43
N GLY A 295 -22.18 10.20 -22.74
CA GLY A 295 -23.06 10.95 -21.82
C GLY A 295 -24.40 11.43 -22.34
N LEU A 296 -24.71 11.27 -23.64
CA LEU A 296 -26.07 11.49 -24.10
C LEU A 296 -26.89 10.25 -23.77
N THR A 297 -27.87 10.38 -22.87
CA THR A 297 -28.72 9.25 -22.47
C THR A 297 -30.18 9.51 -22.88
N ILE A 298 -30.63 8.94 -24.00
CA ILE A 298 -31.99 9.10 -24.57
C ILE A 298 -32.96 8.13 -23.90
N ARG A 299 -34.00 8.65 -23.28
CA ARG A 299 -34.95 7.85 -22.50
C ARG A 299 -36.13 7.40 -23.37
N THR A 300 -36.57 6.14 -23.30
CA THR A 300 -37.66 5.60 -24.15
C THR A 300 -38.68 4.79 -23.35
N ASN A 301 -39.95 4.89 -23.72
CA ASN A 301 -41.06 4.11 -23.16
C ASN A 301 -41.22 2.74 -23.82
N LYS A 302 -40.43 2.43 -24.86
CA LYS A 302 -40.40 1.11 -25.49
C LYS A 302 -39.41 0.20 -24.76
N VAL A 303 -39.87 -0.99 -24.39
CA VAL A 303 -38.98 -2.07 -23.93
C VAL A 303 -38.26 -2.61 -25.16
N LEU A 304 -37.00 -2.24 -25.33
CA LEU A 304 -36.20 -2.61 -26.51
C LEU A 304 -35.71 -4.07 -26.44
N ASN A 305 -35.53 -4.64 -25.25
CA ASN A 305 -35.17 -6.06 -25.05
C ASN A 305 -35.86 -6.63 -23.81
N ASN A 306 -36.63 -7.72 -23.98
CA ASN A 306 -37.42 -8.37 -22.91
C ASN A 306 -36.93 -9.80 -22.60
N GLN A 307 -35.79 -10.23 -23.18
CA GLN A 307 -35.23 -11.56 -22.95
C GLN A 307 -34.14 -11.49 -21.87
N THR A 308 -34.14 -12.48 -20.98
CA THR A 308 -33.12 -12.64 -19.93
C THR A 308 -31.78 -13.10 -20.51
N LEU A 309 -30.68 -12.87 -19.78
CA LEU A 309 -29.35 -13.37 -20.17
C LEU A 309 -29.33 -14.89 -20.36
N VAL A 310 -30.06 -15.64 -19.52
CA VAL A 310 -30.16 -17.10 -19.61
C VAL A 310 -30.86 -17.54 -20.89
N GLU A 311 -31.95 -16.86 -21.28
CA GLU A 311 -32.64 -17.13 -22.55
C GLU A 311 -31.77 -16.80 -23.76
N MET A 312 -31.02 -15.69 -23.69
CA MET A 312 -30.08 -15.32 -24.75
C MET A 312 -28.93 -16.34 -24.90
N LEU A 313 -28.39 -16.84 -23.78
CA LEU A 313 -27.36 -17.89 -23.79
C LEU A 313 -27.90 -19.24 -24.28
N ALA A 314 -29.11 -19.62 -23.89
CA ALA A 314 -29.74 -20.86 -24.37
C ALA A 314 -29.99 -20.84 -25.89
N LEU A 315 -30.40 -19.69 -26.44
CA LEU A 315 -30.54 -19.50 -27.89
C LEU A 315 -29.19 -19.50 -28.61
N TYR A 316 -28.14 -18.96 -27.98
CA TYR A 316 -26.77 -19.01 -28.49
C TYR A 316 -26.24 -20.45 -28.55
N GLU A 317 -26.37 -21.23 -27.48
CA GLU A 317 -25.93 -22.64 -27.42
C GLU A 317 -26.60 -23.53 -28.47
N GLN A 318 -27.84 -23.21 -28.84
CA GLN A 318 -28.59 -23.95 -29.87
C GLN A 318 -28.32 -23.44 -31.29
N ASN A 319 -27.40 -22.49 -31.48
CA ASN A 319 -27.19 -21.76 -32.75
C ASN A 319 -28.47 -21.10 -33.31
N LEU A 320 -29.46 -20.82 -32.45
CA LEU A 320 -30.73 -20.20 -32.83
C LEU A 320 -30.66 -18.66 -32.77
N ARG A 321 -29.68 -18.08 -32.07
CA ARG A 321 -29.44 -16.63 -32.05
C ARG A 321 -27.94 -16.29 -31.93
N PRO A 322 -27.41 -15.40 -32.78
CA PRO A 322 -26.05 -14.88 -32.61
C PRO A 322 -25.91 -13.86 -31.48
N LEU A 323 -24.84 -13.96 -30.69
CA LEU A 323 -24.38 -12.90 -29.77
C LEU A 323 -23.29 -12.08 -30.46
N THR A 324 -23.67 -11.38 -31.53
CA THR A 324 -22.74 -10.73 -32.47
C THR A 324 -22.54 -9.23 -32.26
N SER A 325 -23.34 -8.57 -31.42
CA SER A 325 -23.20 -7.14 -31.13
C SER A 325 -22.18 -6.92 -29.99
N GLY A 326 -21.07 -6.24 -30.32
CA GLY A 326 -20.12 -5.74 -29.33
C GLY A 326 -20.65 -4.47 -28.66
N PHE A 327 -20.51 -4.34 -27.34
CA PHE A 327 -21.00 -3.21 -26.53
C PHE A 327 -22.51 -2.91 -26.65
N ASN A 328 -23.32 -3.87 -27.13
CA ASN A 328 -24.74 -3.66 -27.48
C ASN A 328 -24.94 -2.51 -28.48
N THR A 329 -23.92 -2.18 -29.27
CA THR A 329 -24.02 -1.18 -30.32
C THR A 329 -24.83 -1.75 -31.48
N GLU A 330 -25.80 -0.99 -31.96
CA GLU A 330 -26.73 -1.43 -33.01
C GLU A 330 -26.67 -0.53 -34.24
N VAL A 331 -26.56 0.79 -34.03
CA VAL A 331 -26.60 1.78 -35.12
C VAL A 331 -25.35 2.64 -35.09
N ILE A 332 -24.79 2.89 -36.26
CA ILE A 332 -23.78 3.92 -36.51
C ILE A 332 -24.38 5.02 -37.38
N ALA A 333 -24.00 6.27 -37.14
CA ALA A 333 -24.28 7.36 -38.07
C ALA A 333 -23.08 8.29 -38.22
N PHE A 334 -22.77 8.66 -39.45
CA PHE A 334 -21.76 9.66 -39.78
C PHE A 334 -22.46 10.91 -40.31
N THR A 335 -22.11 12.07 -39.76
CA THR A 335 -22.70 13.35 -40.15
C THR A 335 -21.71 14.50 -40.03
N ASN A 336 -22.15 15.70 -40.41
CA ASN A 336 -21.39 16.94 -40.30
C ASN A 336 -22.06 17.94 -39.36
N PHE A 337 -21.27 18.78 -38.69
CA PHE A 337 -21.77 19.85 -37.86
C PHE A 337 -22.37 20.99 -38.71
N GLY A 338 -23.65 21.32 -38.50
CA GLY A 338 -24.37 22.37 -39.23
C GLY A 338 -24.76 22.01 -40.68
N GLN A 339 -25.09 23.01 -41.51
CA GLN A 339 -25.35 22.80 -42.96
C GLN A 339 -24.06 22.68 -43.79
N SER A 340 -23.02 22.09 -43.22
CA SER A 340 -21.74 21.84 -43.88
C SER A 340 -21.98 20.84 -45.03
N GLN A 341 -21.72 21.25 -46.28
CA GLN A 341 -21.74 20.36 -47.46
C GLN A 341 -20.46 19.51 -47.57
N ASN A 342 -19.74 19.30 -46.47
CA ASN A 342 -18.49 18.56 -46.50
C ASN A 342 -18.74 17.09 -46.86
N VAL A 343 -17.92 16.52 -47.74
CA VAL A 343 -18.07 15.12 -48.16
C VAL A 343 -17.54 14.18 -47.08
N ARG A 344 -16.54 14.64 -46.32
CA ARG A 344 -15.93 13.94 -45.19
C ARG A 344 -16.72 14.21 -43.89
N PRO A 345 -17.14 13.18 -43.13
CA PRO A 345 -17.88 13.36 -41.88
C PRO A 345 -16.99 13.91 -40.75
N ASP A 346 -17.51 14.85 -39.96
CA ASP A 346 -16.84 15.40 -38.76
C ASP A 346 -17.43 14.88 -37.43
N ILE A 347 -18.54 14.13 -37.47
CA ILE A 347 -19.17 13.48 -36.31
C ILE A 347 -19.51 12.02 -36.64
N GLU A 348 -19.14 11.11 -35.73
CA GLU A 348 -19.59 9.72 -35.67
C GLU A 348 -20.44 9.48 -34.41
N TYR A 349 -21.65 8.95 -34.62
CA TYR A 349 -22.53 8.49 -33.55
C TYR A 349 -22.47 6.97 -33.45
N LEU A 350 -22.15 6.46 -32.26
CA LEU A 350 -22.39 5.07 -31.89
C LEU A 350 -23.63 5.03 -31.00
N LEU A 351 -24.62 4.21 -31.35
CA LEU A 351 -25.86 4.08 -30.58
C LEU A 351 -25.99 2.67 -30.05
N ALA A 352 -26.13 2.56 -28.73
CA ALA A 352 -26.23 1.29 -28.03
C ALA A 352 -27.50 1.21 -27.19
N THR A 353 -28.07 0.01 -27.10
CA THR A 353 -29.17 -0.26 -26.17
C THR A 353 -28.62 -0.63 -24.78
N PRO A 354 -29.25 -0.15 -23.68
CA PRO A 354 -28.88 -0.60 -22.35
C PRO A 354 -29.07 -2.11 -22.25
N SER A 355 -28.08 -2.82 -21.69
CA SER A 355 -28.21 -4.25 -21.39
C SER A 355 -29.44 -4.50 -20.50
N PRO A 356 -30.25 -5.56 -20.74
CA PRO A 356 -31.30 -5.95 -19.83
C PRO A 356 -30.68 -6.23 -18.45
N SER A 357 -30.94 -5.32 -17.52
CA SER A 357 -30.51 -5.24 -16.12
C SER A 357 -29.15 -4.57 -15.83
N SER A 358 -29.26 -3.43 -15.15
CA SER A 358 -28.19 -2.74 -14.43
C SER A 358 -27.61 -3.56 -13.26
N THR A 359 -28.28 -4.63 -12.85
CA THR A 359 -27.76 -5.65 -11.90
C THR A 359 -26.85 -6.66 -12.58
N ASP A 360 -27.15 -7.09 -13.82
CA ASP A 360 -26.26 -8.00 -14.55
C ASP A 360 -25.19 -7.27 -15.36
N ALA A 361 -25.28 -5.97 -15.62
CA ALA A 361 -24.11 -5.20 -16.06
C ALA A 361 -23.03 -5.17 -14.98
N GLN A 362 -23.42 -5.10 -13.69
CA GLN A 362 -22.50 -5.36 -12.57
C GLN A 362 -22.09 -6.82 -12.50
N PHE A 363 -22.91 -7.78 -12.97
CA PHE A 363 -22.55 -9.20 -13.09
C PHE A 363 -21.66 -9.50 -14.29
N ILE A 364 -21.71 -8.73 -15.39
CA ILE A 364 -20.87 -8.86 -16.59
C ILE A 364 -19.58 -8.06 -16.40
N PHE A 365 -19.62 -6.89 -15.76
CA PHE A 365 -18.40 -6.26 -15.24
C PHE A 365 -17.83 -7.05 -14.08
N ARG A 366 -18.63 -7.68 -13.21
CA ARG A 366 -18.11 -8.66 -12.25
C ARG A 366 -17.61 -9.90 -12.96
N ILE A 367 -18.21 -10.44 -14.01
CA ILE A 367 -17.72 -11.63 -14.73
C ILE A 367 -16.51 -11.28 -15.59
N MET A 368 -16.38 -10.08 -16.16
CA MET A 368 -15.16 -9.62 -16.82
C MET A 368 -14.08 -9.31 -15.79
N LYS A 369 -14.42 -8.72 -14.64
CA LYS A 369 -13.51 -8.53 -13.52
C LYS A 369 -13.20 -9.85 -12.83
N THR A 370 -14.05 -10.87 -12.91
CA THR A 370 -13.96 -12.25 -12.36
C THR A 370 -13.47 -13.24 -13.41
N LEU A 371 -13.33 -12.89 -14.69
CA LEU A 371 -12.56 -13.62 -15.70
C LEU A 371 -11.15 -13.06 -15.74
N TYR A 372 -10.99 -11.73 -15.63
CA TYR A 372 -9.69 -11.13 -15.31
C TYR A 372 -9.22 -11.48 -13.90
N SER A 373 -10.12 -11.64 -12.92
CA SER A 373 -9.77 -12.13 -11.59
C SER A 373 -9.86 -13.63 -11.40
N PHE A 374 -10.56 -14.45 -12.20
CA PHE A 374 -10.33 -15.91 -12.21
C PHE A 374 -8.99 -16.25 -12.86
N LEU A 375 -8.55 -15.46 -13.85
CA LEU A 375 -7.22 -15.61 -14.42
C LEU A 375 -6.12 -14.99 -13.55
N SER A 376 -6.44 -14.17 -12.54
CA SER A 376 -5.47 -13.64 -11.56
C SER A 376 -5.64 -14.12 -10.11
N LEU A 377 -6.65 -14.93 -9.78
CA LEU A 377 -6.85 -15.58 -8.47
C LEU A 377 -6.28 -17.00 -8.40
N LEU A 378 -5.35 -17.38 -9.29
CA LEU A 378 -4.47 -18.51 -9.02
C LEU A 378 -3.20 -18.13 -8.25
N TRP A 379 -2.98 -16.86 -7.88
CA TRP A 379 -1.77 -16.45 -7.16
C TRP A 379 -2.02 -15.42 -6.02
N LEU A 380 -2.08 -15.96 -4.78
CA LEU A 380 -1.61 -15.42 -3.47
C LEU A 380 -2.47 -14.33 -2.76
N CYS A 381 -2.68 -14.27 -1.42
CA CYS A 381 -2.05 -14.86 -0.21
C CYS A 381 -2.95 -14.57 1.05
N PRO A 382 -2.76 -15.14 2.26
CA PRO A 382 -1.81 -14.49 3.19
C PRO A 382 -1.05 -15.37 4.22
N LEU A 383 0.24 -15.01 4.39
CA LEU A 383 0.99 -14.83 5.65
C LEU A 383 1.14 -16.00 6.66
N ILE A 384 2.30 -16.67 6.62
CA ILE A 384 3.27 -16.72 7.75
C ILE A 384 4.70 -16.61 7.16
N ARG A 385 5.53 -15.73 7.73
CA ARG A 385 6.88 -15.35 7.27
C ARG A 385 7.90 -16.49 7.32
N MET A 386 8.64 -16.69 6.23
CA MET A 386 10.07 -17.05 6.24
C MET A 386 10.72 -16.58 4.93
N ASN A 387 11.75 -15.74 5.02
CA ASN A 387 12.48 -15.20 3.87
C ASN A 387 13.43 -16.24 3.27
N CYS A 388 13.19 -16.67 2.03
CA CYS A 388 14.21 -17.18 1.11
C CYS A 388 13.79 -16.81 -0.33
N ILE A 389 14.69 -16.17 -1.08
CA ILE A 389 14.47 -15.69 -2.45
C ILE A 389 14.77 -16.82 -3.43
N THR A 390 13.88 -17.07 -4.39
CA THR A 390 14.14 -17.88 -5.60
C THR A 390 13.67 -17.12 -6.85
N GLU A 391 14.55 -16.91 -7.82
CA GLU A 391 14.22 -16.49 -9.20
C GLU A 391 13.95 -17.74 -10.09
N PRO A 392 13.10 -17.65 -11.15
CA PRO A 392 12.74 -18.82 -11.97
C PRO A 392 13.52 -18.91 -13.30
N GLY A 393 14.06 -20.10 -13.62
CA GLY A 393 14.49 -20.46 -14.97
C GLY A 393 15.33 -21.74 -15.15
N TRP A 394 14.71 -22.74 -15.80
CA TRP A 394 15.25 -23.85 -16.62
C TRP A 394 15.61 -25.22 -16.00
N ASN A 395 14.99 -26.25 -16.60
CA ASN A 395 15.12 -27.69 -16.39
C ASN A 395 16.42 -28.24 -17.00
N ASP A 396 17.21 -29.00 -16.22
CA ASP A 396 17.61 -30.35 -16.64
C ASP A 396 18.01 -31.25 -15.47
N LYS A 397 17.90 -32.55 -15.70
CA LYS A 397 17.88 -33.67 -14.76
C LYS A 397 19.12 -33.82 -13.87
N SER A 398 19.02 -33.38 -12.62
CA SER A 398 19.60 -34.03 -11.40
C SER A 398 19.42 -33.06 -10.24
N GLN A 399 18.34 -33.22 -9.47
CA GLN A 399 18.08 -32.35 -8.32
C GLN A 399 19.07 -32.67 -7.18
N SER A 400 20.20 -31.97 -7.17
CA SER A 400 20.92 -31.64 -5.94
C SER A 400 20.53 -30.21 -5.55
N ILE A 401 19.78 -30.08 -4.46
CA ILE A 401 19.44 -28.77 -3.88
C ILE A 401 20.73 -28.23 -3.24
N LYS A 402 21.39 -27.26 -3.88
CA LYS A 402 22.43 -26.46 -3.22
C LYS A 402 21.77 -25.36 -2.38
N CYS A 403 21.46 -25.68 -1.12
CA CYS A 403 21.23 -24.65 -0.10
C CYS A 403 22.55 -23.90 0.15
N LYS A 404 22.61 -22.61 -0.17
CA LYS A 404 23.64 -21.71 0.37
C LYS A 404 23.32 -21.52 1.87
N ASN A 405 24.26 -21.96 2.72
CA ASN A 405 24.36 -21.66 4.16
C ASN A 405 23.02 -21.52 4.91
N THR A 406 22.36 -22.64 5.21
CA THR A 406 21.40 -22.69 6.31
C THR A 406 22.15 -22.75 7.64
N SER A 407 22.28 -21.62 8.33
CA SER A 407 22.58 -21.59 9.76
C SER A 407 21.28 -21.87 10.51
N LEU A 408 21.10 -23.12 10.96
CA LEU A 408 20.04 -23.49 11.90
C LEU A 408 20.48 -23.11 13.31
N GLN A 409 19.88 -22.06 13.88
CA GLN A 409 20.00 -21.76 15.31
C GLN A 409 18.93 -22.56 16.06
N TYR A 410 19.37 -23.54 16.87
CA TYR A 410 18.51 -24.27 17.80
C TYR A 410 18.84 -23.86 19.23
N TYR A 411 17.83 -23.41 19.97
CA TYR A 411 17.86 -23.41 21.43
C TYR A 411 17.31 -24.76 21.88
N THR A 412 18.15 -25.62 22.47
CA THR A 412 17.68 -26.87 23.09
C THR A 412 18.23 -26.98 24.50
N TYR A 413 17.30 -27.04 25.46
CA TYR A 413 17.52 -27.69 26.73
C TYR A 413 17.40 -29.20 26.48
N ASP A 414 18.45 -29.94 26.84
CA ASP A 414 18.54 -31.41 26.89
C ASP A 414 18.99 -32.15 25.60
N ILE A 415 20.19 -32.73 25.65
CA ILE A 415 20.89 -33.41 24.54
C ILE A 415 20.41 -34.86 24.33
N GLN A 416 19.55 -35.42 25.19
CA GLN A 416 19.09 -36.80 25.03
C GLN A 416 18.08 -37.01 23.88
N GLN A 417 17.49 -35.96 23.29
CA GLN A 417 16.49 -36.11 22.22
C GLN A 417 17.04 -35.98 20.78
N LEU A 418 18.34 -35.71 20.60
CA LEU A 418 18.94 -35.46 19.28
C LEU A 418 19.11 -36.72 18.41
N THR A 419 19.06 -37.93 18.98
CA THR A 419 19.27 -39.19 18.25
C THR A 419 18.10 -39.58 17.33
N HIS A 420 16.90 -39.04 17.54
CA HIS A 420 15.72 -39.42 16.73
C HIS A 420 15.44 -38.54 15.50
N PHE A 421 16.05 -37.36 15.39
CA PHE A 421 15.70 -36.40 14.32
C PHE A 421 16.68 -36.36 13.14
N ILE A 422 17.86 -36.98 13.27
CA ILE A 422 18.93 -36.91 12.25
C ILE A 422 18.77 -37.96 11.13
N PHE A 423 17.89 -38.96 11.29
CA PHE A 423 17.85 -40.11 10.38
C PHE A 423 17.18 -39.88 9.02
N TYR A 424 16.53 -38.73 8.76
CA TYR A 424 15.69 -38.59 7.55
C TYR A 424 16.24 -37.72 6.41
N TYR A 425 17.34 -36.97 6.59
CA TYR A 425 17.85 -36.12 5.50
C TYR A 425 19.36 -35.84 5.61
N SER A 426 20.21 -36.68 5.00
CA SER A 426 21.49 -36.18 4.44
C SER A 426 22.26 -37.25 3.67
N PHE A 427 22.28 -37.14 2.34
CA PHE A 427 23.42 -37.54 1.53
C PHE A 427 24.05 -36.24 0.97
N GLY A 428 25.28 -35.90 1.39
CA GLY A 428 26.11 -34.89 0.71
C GLY A 428 26.07 -33.42 1.20
N THR A 429 25.44 -33.10 2.33
CA THR A 429 25.33 -31.71 2.84
C THR A 429 26.54 -31.26 3.68
N ARG A 430 27.00 -30.00 3.47
CA ARG A 430 27.96 -29.30 4.36
C ARG A 430 27.19 -28.78 5.58
N LEU A 431 27.55 -29.21 6.78
CA LEU A 431 26.80 -28.93 8.00
C LEU A 431 27.45 -27.78 8.82
N SER A 432 26.62 -26.88 9.36
CA SER A 432 26.99 -25.84 10.33
C SER A 432 26.29 -26.14 11.64
N ILE A 433 27.04 -26.40 12.70
CA ILE A 433 26.52 -26.76 14.03
C ILE A 433 26.71 -25.58 14.99
N GLU A 434 25.68 -25.25 15.76
CA GLU A 434 25.73 -24.24 16.82
C GLU A 434 25.11 -24.79 18.11
N VAL A 435 25.88 -24.77 19.20
CA VAL A 435 25.48 -25.17 20.56
C VAL A 435 25.58 -23.94 21.46
N VAL A 436 24.47 -23.57 22.11
CA VAL A 436 24.40 -22.38 22.99
C VAL A 436 23.71 -22.72 24.30
N TYR A 437 24.17 -22.16 25.42
CA TYR A 437 23.52 -22.27 26.75
C TYR A 437 23.37 -23.69 27.31
N SER A 438 24.29 -24.59 26.97
CA SER A 438 24.28 -25.96 27.47
C SER A 438 25.31 -26.15 28.58
N ASN A 439 24.93 -26.82 29.68
CA ASN A 439 25.79 -26.96 30.87
C ASN A 439 26.81 -28.12 30.72
N PHE A 440 27.82 -27.96 29.85
CA PHE A 440 28.88 -28.96 29.64
C PHE A 440 30.25 -28.39 29.99
N SER A 441 30.92 -28.94 31.02
CA SER A 441 32.26 -28.50 31.42
C SER A 441 33.38 -28.95 30.48
N ASN A 442 33.14 -29.94 29.60
CA ASN A 442 34.15 -30.57 28.75
C ASN A 442 33.58 -31.05 27.40
N ILE A 443 34.25 -30.72 26.27
CA ILE A 443 33.86 -31.06 24.89
C ILE A 443 34.24 -32.50 24.48
N ASN A 444 35.01 -33.25 25.29
CA ASN A 444 35.57 -34.55 24.92
C ASN A 444 34.60 -35.62 24.41
N TYR A 445 33.31 -35.54 24.74
CA TYR A 445 32.30 -36.52 24.34
C TYR A 445 31.56 -36.16 23.05
N LEU A 446 31.74 -34.94 22.51
CA LEU A 446 31.05 -34.46 21.32
C LEU A 446 31.18 -35.42 20.11
N PRO A 447 32.36 -35.98 19.79
CA PRO A 447 32.50 -36.91 18.67
C PRO A 447 31.65 -38.18 18.80
N ASN A 448 31.38 -38.64 20.03
CA ASN A 448 30.57 -39.85 20.24
C ASN A 448 29.08 -39.62 19.93
N TYR A 449 28.59 -38.37 20.01
CA TYR A 449 27.22 -38.03 19.61
C TYR A 449 27.05 -37.92 18.09
N PHE A 450 28.15 -37.76 17.35
CA PHE A 450 28.16 -37.64 15.89
C PHE A 450 28.68 -38.90 15.16
N LYS A 451 29.03 -39.96 15.91
CA LYS A 451 29.55 -41.23 15.37
C LYS A 451 28.61 -41.89 14.36
N ASP A 452 27.30 -41.72 14.52
CA ASP A 452 26.28 -42.34 13.65
C ASP A 452 26.02 -41.54 12.36
N ILE A 453 26.65 -40.37 12.17
CA ILE A 453 26.47 -39.53 10.97
C ILE A 453 27.64 -39.64 9.99
N SER A 454 28.14 -40.87 9.80
CA SER A 454 29.41 -41.24 9.15
C SER A 454 29.63 -40.75 7.71
N ASN A 455 28.67 -40.04 7.09
CA ASN A 455 28.75 -39.49 5.73
C ASN A 455 28.49 -37.97 5.62
N THR A 456 28.40 -37.23 6.73
CA THR A 456 28.19 -35.76 6.70
C THR A 456 29.49 -34.97 6.94
N ARG A 457 29.64 -33.84 6.23
CA ARG A 457 30.83 -32.98 6.29
C ARG A 457 30.54 -31.75 7.15
N VAL A 458 30.95 -31.74 8.41
CA VAL A 458 30.83 -30.55 9.28
C VAL A 458 31.87 -29.52 8.88
N VAL A 459 31.41 -28.36 8.42
CA VAL A 459 32.25 -27.27 7.90
C VAL A 459 32.30 -26.08 8.87
N ARG A 460 31.28 -25.91 9.73
CA ARG A 460 31.30 -24.93 10.82
C ARG A 460 30.86 -25.55 12.13
N LEU A 461 31.57 -25.24 13.22
CA LEU A 461 31.24 -25.68 14.56
C LEU A 461 31.31 -24.49 15.52
N ARG A 462 30.19 -24.17 16.17
CA ARG A 462 30.08 -23.09 17.16
C ARG A 462 29.58 -23.63 18.49
N ILE A 463 30.30 -23.41 19.57
CA ILE A 463 29.95 -23.83 20.93
C ILE A 463 30.13 -22.63 21.84
N ARG A 464 29.04 -21.95 22.19
CA ARG A 464 29.07 -20.65 22.89
C ARG A 464 28.28 -20.69 24.18
N TYR A 465 28.66 -19.92 25.18
CA TYR A 465 27.92 -19.83 26.46
C TYR A 465 27.69 -21.18 27.16
N CYS A 466 28.60 -22.15 27.00
CA CYS A 466 28.43 -23.51 27.52
C CYS A 466 29.26 -23.78 28.80
N GLY A 467 30.06 -22.82 29.26
CA GLY A 467 30.89 -22.98 30.45
C GLY A 467 32.04 -23.97 30.27
N VAL A 468 32.47 -24.22 29.02
CA VAL A 468 33.53 -25.19 28.71
C VAL A 468 34.86 -24.71 29.31
N ARG A 469 35.56 -25.60 30.03
CA ARG A 469 36.84 -25.29 30.68
C ARG A 469 38.05 -25.92 29.97
N THR A 470 37.87 -27.06 29.32
CA THR A 470 38.96 -27.79 28.65
C THR A 470 38.51 -28.42 27.33
N VAL A 471 39.39 -28.43 26.34
CA VAL A 471 39.28 -29.19 25.08
C VAL A 471 40.45 -30.15 25.01
N SER A 472 40.21 -31.46 24.83
CA SER A 472 41.33 -32.41 24.69
C SER A 472 41.93 -32.42 23.30
N TYR A 473 43.19 -32.83 23.25
CA TYR A 473 44.05 -32.89 22.06
C TYR A 473 43.39 -33.50 20.82
N ASN A 474 42.63 -34.58 20.99
CA ASN A 474 41.99 -35.31 19.88
C ASN A 474 40.51 -34.99 19.67
N ALA A 475 39.92 -34.08 20.45
CA ALA A 475 38.47 -33.88 20.49
C ALA A 475 37.87 -33.39 19.16
N LEU A 476 38.69 -32.82 18.28
CA LEU A 476 38.26 -32.27 16.98
C LEU A 476 38.78 -33.05 15.77
N ASN A 477 39.51 -34.16 15.97
CA ASN A 477 40.22 -34.87 14.91
C ASN A 477 39.29 -35.50 13.86
N GLU A 478 38.03 -35.75 14.22
CA GLU A 478 36.99 -36.28 13.31
C GLU A 478 36.46 -35.21 12.33
N PHE A 479 36.70 -33.92 12.57
CA PHE A 479 36.18 -32.80 11.76
C PHE A 479 37.19 -32.32 10.70
N ILE A 480 37.70 -33.22 9.85
CA ILE A 480 38.81 -32.98 8.91
C ILE A 480 38.57 -31.89 7.83
N VAL A 481 37.31 -31.49 7.60
CA VAL A 481 36.90 -30.46 6.62
C VAL A 481 36.38 -29.17 7.28
N LEU A 482 36.61 -29.00 8.58
CA LEU A 482 36.16 -27.82 9.33
C LEU A 482 36.82 -26.55 8.80
N GLU A 483 36.01 -25.57 8.37
CA GLU A 483 36.44 -24.25 7.87
C GLU A 483 36.32 -23.16 8.96
N GLU A 484 35.38 -23.30 9.90
CA GLU A 484 35.14 -22.34 10.99
C GLU A 484 34.93 -23.03 12.34
N LEU A 485 35.62 -22.52 13.38
CA LEU A 485 35.47 -22.95 14.77
C LEU A 485 35.22 -21.72 15.66
N ASP A 486 34.10 -21.71 16.38
CA ASP A 486 33.75 -20.67 17.37
C ASP A 486 33.56 -21.31 18.75
N LEU A 487 34.44 -20.98 19.69
CA LEU A 487 34.37 -21.38 21.10
C LEU A 487 34.22 -20.16 22.02
N SER A 488 33.62 -19.08 21.54
CA SER A 488 33.47 -17.84 22.30
C SER A 488 32.54 -17.96 23.50
N PHE A 489 32.70 -17.08 24.49
CA PHE A 489 31.87 -17.05 25.72
C PHE A 489 31.93 -18.35 26.53
N ASN A 490 33.13 -18.87 26.76
CA ASN A 490 33.37 -20.04 27.60
C ASN A 490 34.39 -19.72 28.72
N GLN A 491 34.96 -20.75 29.35
CA GLN A 491 35.91 -20.63 30.46
C GLN A 491 37.26 -21.29 30.11
N LEU A 492 37.64 -21.27 28.83
CA LEU A 492 38.89 -21.90 28.37
C LEU A 492 40.11 -21.08 28.80
N GLU A 493 41.07 -21.73 29.43
CA GLU A 493 42.37 -21.14 29.77
C GLU A 493 43.45 -21.47 28.71
N THR A 494 43.30 -22.61 28.03
CA THR A 494 44.21 -23.09 26.98
C THR A 494 43.44 -23.81 25.87
N LEU A 495 44.03 -23.92 24.68
CA LEU A 495 43.47 -24.68 23.56
C LEU A 495 44.50 -25.72 23.08
N ALA A 496 44.51 -26.87 23.75
CA ALA A 496 45.36 -28.00 23.41
C ALA A 496 44.69 -28.86 22.34
N ILE A 497 44.80 -28.47 21.07
CA ILE A 497 44.31 -29.26 19.92
C ILE A 497 45.42 -29.51 18.91
N ASP A 498 45.34 -30.64 18.20
CA ASP A 498 46.21 -30.91 17.07
C ASP A 498 45.75 -30.15 15.82
N TYR A 499 46.39 -29.01 15.54
CA TYR A 499 46.10 -28.20 14.36
C TYR A 499 46.52 -28.88 13.04
N SER A 500 47.36 -29.92 13.08
CA SER A 500 47.82 -30.60 11.86
C SER A 500 46.68 -31.32 11.13
N GLY A 501 45.69 -31.83 11.89
CA GLY A 501 44.48 -32.47 11.37
C GLY A 501 43.43 -31.51 10.81
N LEU A 502 43.44 -30.24 11.21
CA LEU A 502 42.44 -29.22 10.84
C LEU A 502 42.88 -28.38 9.62
N SER A 503 43.27 -29.04 8.54
CA SER A 503 43.89 -28.39 7.35
C SER A 503 43.01 -27.35 6.64
N HIS A 504 41.69 -27.46 6.77
CA HIS A 504 40.71 -26.57 6.13
C HIS A 504 40.30 -25.36 6.99
N LEU A 505 40.73 -25.28 8.25
CA LEU A 505 40.29 -24.23 9.16
C LEU A 505 40.82 -22.87 8.70
N ARG A 506 39.93 -21.88 8.63
CA ARG A 506 40.20 -20.51 8.17
C ARG A 506 39.70 -19.46 9.14
N VAL A 507 38.66 -19.75 9.93
CA VAL A 507 38.08 -18.82 10.89
C VAL A 507 38.13 -19.46 12.28
N LEU A 508 38.72 -18.76 13.25
CA LEU A 508 38.79 -19.20 14.64
C LEU A 508 38.35 -18.06 15.56
N ASN A 509 37.27 -18.26 16.32
CA ASN A 509 36.80 -17.33 17.33
C ASN A 509 36.90 -17.99 18.72
N ILE A 510 37.77 -17.48 19.57
CA ILE A 510 37.96 -17.92 20.96
C ILE A 510 37.88 -16.72 21.92
N SER A 511 37.14 -15.69 21.54
CA SER A 511 36.87 -14.51 22.36
C SER A 511 36.05 -14.83 23.62
N HIS A 512 36.05 -13.95 24.61
CA HIS A 512 35.31 -14.13 25.87
C HIS A 512 35.63 -15.46 26.59
N ASN A 513 36.92 -15.74 26.77
CA ASN A 513 37.45 -16.88 27.51
C ASN A 513 38.43 -16.41 28.60
N GLN A 514 39.32 -17.28 29.09
CA GLN A 514 40.26 -17.00 30.19
C GLN A 514 41.73 -17.17 29.76
N PHE A 515 42.05 -17.03 28.46
CA PHE A 515 43.42 -17.18 27.97
C PHE A 515 44.33 -16.10 28.55
N PHE A 516 45.49 -16.50 29.08
CA PHE A 516 46.50 -15.60 29.66
C PHE A 516 47.70 -15.34 28.73
N THR A 517 48.09 -16.36 27.95
CA THR A 517 49.16 -16.27 26.95
C THR A 517 48.71 -16.97 25.67
N ILE A 518 49.19 -16.50 24.52
CA ILE A 518 48.85 -17.12 23.23
C ILE A 518 50.06 -17.08 22.29
N ASP A 519 50.34 -18.21 21.64
CA ASP A 519 51.27 -18.26 20.51
C ASP A 519 50.49 -18.25 19.20
N ILE A 520 50.50 -17.12 18.51
CA ILE A 520 49.75 -16.94 17.28
C ILE A 520 50.41 -17.69 16.10
N GLY A 521 51.70 -18.05 16.21
CA GLY A 521 52.41 -18.82 15.19
C GLY A 521 51.70 -20.14 14.82
N SER A 522 51.06 -20.76 15.81
CA SER A 522 50.30 -22.00 15.65
C SER A 522 49.07 -21.87 14.71
N PHE A 523 48.66 -20.65 14.34
CA PHE A 523 47.47 -20.37 13.52
C PHE A 523 47.80 -19.85 12.11
N ASN A 524 48.95 -20.23 11.54
CA ASN A 524 49.46 -19.70 10.27
C ASN A 524 48.52 -19.81 9.03
N ARG A 525 47.45 -20.62 9.09
CA ARG A 525 46.44 -20.80 8.04
C ARG A 525 45.13 -20.02 8.27
N ILE A 526 44.95 -19.42 9.44
CA ILE A 526 43.73 -18.71 9.84
C ILE A 526 43.72 -17.32 9.20
N ILE A 527 42.62 -16.96 8.53
CA ILE A 527 42.40 -15.65 7.92
C ILE A 527 41.61 -14.70 8.83
N TYR A 528 40.89 -15.23 9.82
CA TYR A 528 40.19 -14.44 10.84
C TYR A 528 40.35 -15.11 12.19
N LEU A 529 41.07 -14.45 13.09
CA LEU A 529 41.33 -14.91 14.45
C LEU A 529 40.79 -13.89 15.45
N ASP A 530 39.79 -14.29 16.23
CA ASP A 530 39.23 -13.47 17.31
C ASP A 530 39.62 -14.01 18.68
N LEU A 531 40.37 -13.20 19.41
CA LEU A 531 40.91 -13.41 20.76
C LEU A 531 40.41 -12.32 21.73
N GLY A 532 39.39 -11.54 21.35
CA GLY A 532 38.91 -10.42 22.17
C GLY A 532 38.34 -10.85 23.53
N TYR A 533 38.30 -9.94 24.50
CA TYR A 533 37.71 -10.16 25.82
C TYR A 533 38.27 -11.39 26.56
N ASN A 534 39.57 -11.61 26.46
CA ASN A 534 40.31 -12.61 27.24
C ASN A 534 41.13 -11.93 28.35
N LYS A 535 42.07 -12.65 28.97
CA LYS A 535 43.01 -12.13 29.98
C LYS A 535 44.44 -12.12 29.46
N ILE A 536 44.63 -11.96 28.14
CA ILE A 536 45.92 -12.16 27.51
C ILE A 536 46.86 -11.04 27.93
N GLU A 537 47.98 -11.40 28.56
CA GLU A 537 49.07 -10.47 28.92
C GLU A 537 50.28 -10.61 27.97
N GLU A 538 50.50 -11.81 27.43
CA GLU A 538 51.63 -12.11 26.55
C GLU A 538 51.18 -12.68 25.21
N VAL A 539 51.67 -12.07 24.13
CA VAL A 539 51.43 -12.52 22.76
C VAL A 539 52.75 -12.91 22.10
N ASN A 540 52.90 -14.18 21.76
CA ASN A 540 54.08 -14.70 21.06
C ASN A 540 53.75 -14.93 19.58
N LYS A 541 54.63 -14.52 18.68
CA LYS A 541 54.56 -14.81 17.24
C LYS A 541 55.77 -15.66 16.87
N THR A 542 55.66 -16.97 17.10
CA THR A 542 56.75 -17.92 16.82
C THR A 542 56.89 -18.25 15.34
N SER A 543 55.85 -18.03 14.53
CA SER A 543 55.87 -18.23 13.07
C SER A 543 54.95 -17.27 12.32
N TYR A 544 55.05 -17.28 10.99
CA TYR A 544 54.29 -16.44 10.07
C TYR A 544 52.76 -16.62 10.18
N LEU A 545 52.02 -15.52 10.38
CA LEU A 545 50.57 -15.51 10.17
C LEU A 545 50.29 -15.18 8.70
N GLY A 546 49.39 -15.93 8.05
CA GLY A 546 49.04 -15.76 6.64
C GLY A 546 48.86 -14.28 6.23
N SER A 547 49.45 -13.87 5.10
CA SER A 547 49.17 -12.56 4.51
C SER A 547 47.66 -12.41 4.28
N ARG A 548 47.09 -11.26 4.68
CA ARG A 548 45.65 -10.92 4.62
C ARG A 548 44.77 -11.43 5.77
N SER A 549 45.35 -11.79 6.91
CA SER A 549 44.58 -12.20 8.08
C SER A 549 44.05 -11.00 8.89
N THR A 550 42.89 -11.16 9.53
CA THR A 550 42.35 -10.25 10.54
C THR A 550 42.61 -10.83 11.93
N LEU A 551 43.17 -10.01 12.81
CA LEU A 551 43.47 -10.37 14.19
C LEU A 551 42.74 -9.41 15.15
N ASN A 552 41.82 -9.96 15.95
CA ASN A 552 41.11 -9.20 16.98
C ASN A 552 41.63 -9.58 18.37
N LEU A 553 42.17 -8.60 19.08
CA LEU A 553 42.77 -8.71 20.42
C LEU A 553 42.14 -7.71 21.41
N GLN A 554 40.97 -7.16 21.10
CA GLN A 554 40.32 -6.13 21.91
C GLN A 554 40.05 -6.59 23.36
N TYR A 555 40.02 -5.65 24.32
CA TYR A 555 39.67 -5.87 25.72
C TYR A 555 40.44 -7.04 26.37
N ASN A 556 41.76 -7.05 26.18
CA ASN A 556 42.69 -7.92 26.89
C ASN A 556 43.51 -7.10 27.91
N SER A 557 44.62 -7.65 28.41
CA SER A 557 45.54 -6.97 29.34
C SER A 557 46.98 -7.06 28.84
N ILE A 558 47.18 -6.85 27.53
CA ILE A 558 48.46 -7.09 26.85
C ILE A 558 49.56 -6.21 27.47
N LYS A 559 50.62 -6.85 27.95
CA LYS A 559 51.82 -6.22 28.54
C LYS A 559 53.06 -6.43 27.68
N ASN A 560 53.14 -7.55 26.96
CA ASN A 560 54.31 -7.91 26.17
C ASN A 560 53.94 -8.61 24.85
N VAL A 561 54.69 -8.32 23.80
CA VAL A 561 54.58 -8.98 22.49
C VAL A 561 55.98 -9.35 22.02
N SER A 562 56.20 -10.62 21.69
CA SER A 562 57.46 -11.14 21.16
C SER A 562 57.28 -11.72 19.75
N CYS A 563 58.24 -11.52 18.86
CA CYS A 563 58.22 -12.06 17.50
C CYS A 563 59.62 -12.51 17.05
N ASN A 564 59.74 -13.78 16.63
CA ASN A 564 61.05 -14.41 16.35
C ASN A 564 61.53 -14.24 14.89
N ASP A 565 60.62 -14.04 13.93
CA ASP A 565 60.92 -14.08 12.48
C ASP A 565 60.93 -12.70 11.77
N GLY A 566 61.04 -11.60 12.50
CA GLY A 566 60.94 -10.24 11.91
C GLY A 566 59.55 -9.94 11.30
N PRO A 567 59.40 -8.83 10.55
CA PRO A 567 58.12 -8.37 10.00
C PRO A 567 57.70 -9.17 8.76
N ASN A 568 57.64 -10.50 8.84
CA ASN A 568 57.10 -11.32 7.77
C ASN A 568 55.57 -11.35 7.88
N GLY A 569 54.90 -10.82 6.85
CA GLY A 569 53.44 -10.92 6.62
C GLY A 569 52.65 -9.70 7.05
N GLN A 570 51.75 -9.23 6.18
CA GLN A 570 50.90 -8.07 6.41
C GLN A 570 49.47 -8.49 6.74
N LEU A 571 48.96 -8.05 7.89
CA LEU A 571 47.57 -8.23 8.30
C LEU A 571 46.63 -7.31 7.51
N THR A 572 45.40 -7.78 7.28
CA THR A 572 44.33 -6.93 6.75
C THR A 572 43.84 -5.98 7.83
N GLU A 573 43.65 -6.50 9.04
CA GLU A 573 43.11 -5.73 10.16
C GLU A 573 43.68 -6.22 11.49
N LEU A 574 43.99 -5.28 12.37
CA LEU A 574 44.42 -5.50 13.73
C LEU A 574 43.57 -4.64 14.66
N ASN A 575 42.79 -5.27 15.53
CA ASN A 575 42.00 -4.59 16.54
C ASN A 575 42.60 -4.85 17.93
N LEU A 576 42.97 -3.77 18.62
CA LEU A 576 43.59 -3.76 19.95
C LEU A 576 42.78 -2.93 20.94
N SER A 577 41.59 -2.45 20.56
CA SER A 577 40.77 -1.55 21.37
C SER A 577 40.53 -2.06 22.79
N GLY A 578 40.49 -1.18 23.79
CA GLY A 578 40.23 -1.55 25.19
C GLY A 578 41.41 -2.17 25.93
N ASN A 579 42.60 -2.27 25.32
CA ASN A 579 43.83 -2.67 26.01
C ASN A 579 44.57 -1.43 26.56
N ILE A 580 45.20 -1.54 27.72
CA ILE A 580 46.04 -0.45 28.25
C ILE A 580 47.42 -0.55 27.60
N ILE A 581 47.66 0.21 26.54
CA ILE A 581 48.89 0.14 25.74
C ILE A 581 49.68 1.45 25.86
N ASN A 582 50.95 1.36 26.25
CA ASN A 582 51.89 2.49 26.24
C ASN A 582 52.63 2.59 24.89
N SER A 583 53.33 3.71 24.66
CA SER A 583 54.05 3.98 23.41
C SER A 583 55.08 2.90 23.02
N THR A 584 55.86 2.41 24.00
CA THR A 584 56.88 1.38 23.74
C THR A 584 56.26 0.06 23.31
N LEU A 585 55.22 -0.40 24.01
CA LEU A 585 54.50 -1.61 23.66
C LEU A 585 53.80 -1.47 22.31
N PHE A 586 53.21 -0.31 22.03
CA PHE A 586 52.60 -0.01 20.74
C PHE A 586 53.60 -0.13 19.59
N GLY A 587 54.80 0.43 19.74
CA GLY A 587 55.88 0.28 18.75
C GLY A 587 56.30 -1.18 18.53
N ASN A 588 56.40 -1.97 19.60
CA ASN A 588 56.71 -3.40 19.50
C ASN A 588 55.61 -4.18 18.78
N ILE A 589 54.34 -3.87 19.05
CA ILE A 589 53.19 -4.48 18.38
C ILE A 589 53.22 -4.19 16.88
N LEU A 590 53.45 -2.94 16.48
CA LEU A 590 53.50 -2.55 15.06
C LEU A 590 54.65 -3.23 14.31
N LYS A 591 55.81 -3.44 14.97
CA LYS A 591 56.92 -4.22 14.40
C LYS A 591 56.55 -5.68 14.18
N CYS A 592 55.83 -6.30 15.12
CA CYS A 592 55.44 -7.71 15.01
C CYS A 592 54.25 -7.94 14.06
N PHE A 593 53.36 -6.95 13.93
CA PHE A 593 52.09 -7.05 13.21
C PHE A 593 51.83 -5.85 12.27
N PRO A 594 52.57 -5.73 11.15
CA PRO A 594 52.27 -4.70 10.15
C PRO A 594 50.86 -4.94 9.55
N THR A 595 50.03 -3.89 9.46
CA THR A 595 48.59 -4.00 9.13
C THR A 595 48.10 -2.94 8.14
N ARG A 596 47.03 -3.24 7.37
CA ARG A 596 46.28 -2.26 6.57
C ARG A 596 45.26 -1.46 7.39
N LYS A 597 44.57 -2.10 8.32
CA LYS A 597 43.59 -1.47 9.19
C LYS A 597 44.01 -1.64 10.64
N LEU A 598 44.02 -0.54 11.39
CA LEU A 598 44.41 -0.53 12.80
C LEU A 598 43.31 0.13 13.63
N SER A 599 42.82 -0.57 14.64
CA SER A 599 41.89 -0.02 15.64
C SER A 599 42.49 -0.16 17.03
N LEU A 600 42.61 0.96 17.74
CA LEU A 600 43.12 1.03 19.11
C LEU A 600 42.37 2.13 19.86
N THR A 601 41.08 1.90 20.09
CA THR A 601 40.21 2.83 20.82
C THR A 601 40.18 2.50 22.31
N ASN A 602 39.76 3.43 23.18
CA ASN A 602 39.61 3.19 24.62
C ASN A 602 40.87 2.64 25.32
N SER A 603 42.07 3.02 24.87
CA SER A 603 43.33 2.33 25.24
C SER A 603 44.26 3.17 26.13
N SER A 604 43.84 4.37 26.52
CA SER A 604 44.64 5.35 27.27
C SER A 604 45.99 5.68 26.62
N LEU A 605 46.11 5.47 25.30
CA LEU A 605 47.36 5.62 24.58
C LEU A 605 47.84 7.08 24.64
N LYS A 606 49.14 7.23 24.90
CA LYS A 606 49.90 8.48 24.73
C LYS A 606 51.03 8.23 23.75
N LEU A 607 51.21 9.15 22.80
CA LEU A 607 52.29 9.12 21.83
C LEU A 607 53.39 10.09 22.29
N ASP A 608 54.63 9.61 22.33
CA ASP A 608 55.82 10.35 22.78
C ASP A 608 56.93 10.43 21.72
N HIS A 609 56.81 9.71 20.61
CA HIS A 609 57.71 9.76 19.44
C HIS A 609 56.98 9.32 18.15
N ASP A 610 57.66 9.44 17.01
CA ASP A 610 57.13 9.11 15.68
C ASP A 610 57.08 7.59 15.44
N PHE A 611 55.95 7.09 14.91
CA PHE A 611 55.82 5.70 14.44
C PHE A 611 55.70 5.63 12.92
N GLU A 612 56.36 4.63 12.32
CA GLU A 612 56.29 4.35 10.88
C GLU A 612 55.19 3.31 10.59
N LEU A 613 54.25 3.67 9.71
CA LEU A 613 53.13 2.83 9.27
C LEU A 613 53.13 2.71 7.74
N PRO A 614 54.04 1.90 7.17
CA PRO A 614 54.29 1.87 5.72
C PRO A 614 53.12 1.32 4.89
N TYR A 615 52.22 0.53 5.52
CA TYR A 615 51.17 -0.19 4.79
C TYR A 615 49.73 0.10 5.22
N THR A 616 49.53 1.01 6.18
CA THR A 616 48.22 1.25 6.78
C THR A 616 47.40 2.20 5.92
N GLU A 617 46.13 1.86 5.71
CA GLU A 617 45.15 2.60 4.91
C GLU A 617 44.03 3.18 5.79
N THR A 618 43.70 2.52 6.92
CA THR A 618 42.68 2.99 7.88
C THR A 618 43.20 2.90 9.31
N ILE A 619 43.00 3.95 10.08
CA ILE A 619 43.43 4.04 11.48
C ILE A 619 42.29 4.59 12.34
N ASP A 620 41.96 3.92 13.43
CA ASP A 620 41.09 4.42 14.49
C ASP A 620 41.81 4.45 15.83
N LEU A 621 42.09 5.65 16.31
CA LEU A 621 42.71 5.96 17.61
C LEU A 621 41.76 6.79 18.49
N SER A 622 40.46 6.71 18.25
CA SER A 622 39.48 7.48 19.01
C SER A 622 39.40 7.08 20.48
N ASN A 623 38.94 8.00 21.33
CA ASN A 623 38.79 7.82 22.77
C ASN A 623 40.09 7.36 23.47
N ASN A 624 41.15 8.16 23.29
CA ASN A 624 42.45 7.97 23.95
C ASN A 624 42.87 9.26 24.66
N SER A 625 44.14 9.35 25.05
CA SER A 625 44.74 10.53 25.69
C SER A 625 45.81 11.19 24.81
N ILE A 626 45.63 11.15 23.49
CA ILE A 626 46.61 11.67 22.53
C ILE A 626 46.54 13.19 22.53
N SER A 627 47.65 13.85 22.88
CA SER A 627 47.81 15.32 22.83
C SER A 627 48.66 15.81 21.65
N TYR A 628 49.42 14.91 21.03
CA TYR A 628 50.27 15.16 19.87
C TYR A 628 50.21 13.96 18.93
N PHE A 629 49.98 14.20 17.64
CA PHE A 629 49.95 13.17 16.61
C PHE A 629 51.14 13.35 15.68
N SER A 630 51.98 12.32 15.57
CA SER A 630 53.05 12.28 14.58
C SER A 630 53.29 10.84 14.14
N PHE A 631 52.76 10.51 12.98
CA PHE A 631 53.00 9.25 12.29
C PHE A 631 53.66 9.54 10.95
N LYS A 632 54.52 8.63 10.50
CA LYS A 632 55.07 8.63 9.16
C LYS A 632 54.33 7.58 8.35
N PHE A 633 53.66 8.04 7.30
CA PHE A 633 52.97 7.17 6.36
C PHE A 633 53.79 7.04 5.10
N GLU A 634 53.72 5.91 4.41
CA GLU A 634 54.30 5.75 3.07
C GLU A 634 53.22 5.75 1.96
N ARG A 635 51.94 5.79 2.36
CA ARG A 635 50.77 5.75 1.47
C ARG A 635 49.67 6.69 1.95
N SER A 636 48.80 7.10 1.03
CA SER A 636 47.58 7.85 1.33
C SER A 636 46.60 7.03 2.17
N LEU A 637 46.03 7.66 3.19
CA LEU A 637 45.03 7.05 4.07
C LEU A 637 43.62 7.21 3.49
N GLU A 638 42.82 6.16 3.60
CA GLU A 638 41.39 6.20 3.36
C GLU A 638 40.65 6.86 4.52
N SER A 639 41.02 6.53 5.77
CA SER A 639 40.38 7.09 6.95
C SER A 639 41.33 7.17 8.15
N LEU A 640 41.26 8.28 8.89
CA LEU A 640 41.94 8.49 10.16
C LEU A 640 40.94 9.06 11.18
N ASN A 641 40.62 8.29 12.21
CA ASN A 641 39.77 8.69 13.32
C ASN A 641 40.61 8.98 14.56
N LEU A 642 40.59 10.23 15.01
CA LEU A 642 41.28 10.76 16.19
C LEU A 642 40.28 11.42 17.14
N SER A 643 38.99 11.12 17.02
CA SER A 643 37.95 11.73 17.84
C SER A 643 38.11 11.41 19.34
N TYR A 644 37.55 12.22 20.22
CA TYR A 644 37.62 12.04 21.68
C TYR A 644 39.07 11.91 22.19
N ASN A 645 39.91 12.87 21.85
CA ASN A 645 41.30 12.96 22.31
C ASN A 645 41.56 14.34 22.94
N SER A 646 42.83 14.71 23.14
CA SER A 646 43.21 16.02 23.70
C SER A 646 44.08 16.83 22.73
N LEU A 647 43.91 16.64 21.42
CA LEU A 647 44.67 17.33 20.38
C LEU A 647 44.31 18.82 20.36
N SER A 648 45.32 19.68 20.46
CA SER A 648 45.17 21.12 20.18
C SER A 648 45.60 21.50 18.76
N THR A 649 46.42 20.67 18.11
CA THR A 649 46.91 20.86 16.73
C THR A 649 47.05 19.51 16.04
N PHE A 650 46.94 19.47 14.72
CA PHE A 650 47.17 18.27 13.91
C PHE A 650 48.16 18.59 12.77
N LYS A 651 49.37 18.05 12.81
CA LYS A 651 50.39 18.20 11.76
C LYS A 651 50.85 16.82 11.31
N SER A 652 50.76 16.54 10.01
CA SER A 652 51.38 15.35 9.43
C SER A 652 52.87 15.61 9.22
N SER A 653 53.71 14.61 9.46
CA SER A 653 55.16 14.70 9.29
C SER A 653 55.59 14.74 7.80
N HIS A 654 54.69 14.41 6.86
CA HIS A 654 55.00 14.27 5.44
C HIS A 654 54.07 15.07 4.53
N THR A 655 54.67 15.88 3.66
CA THR A 655 54.02 16.93 2.86
C THR A 655 53.30 16.45 1.59
N ARG A 656 53.18 15.14 1.36
CA ARG A 656 52.67 14.57 0.08
C ARG A 656 51.57 13.51 0.22
N ILE A 657 51.03 13.30 1.41
CA ILE A 657 50.14 12.17 1.70
C ILE A 657 48.70 12.64 1.85
N THR A 658 47.79 12.01 1.12
CA THR A 658 46.36 12.33 1.12
C THR A 658 45.64 11.56 2.21
N ILE A 659 44.74 12.18 2.97
CA ILE A 659 43.88 11.51 3.96
C ILE A 659 42.44 11.73 3.51
N LYS A 660 41.75 10.72 2.96
CA LYS A 660 40.41 10.97 2.41
C LYS A 660 39.42 11.36 3.49
N LYS A 661 39.33 10.64 4.60
CA LYS A 661 38.45 10.94 5.73
C LYS A 661 39.24 11.22 6.99
N LEU A 662 39.02 12.37 7.62
CA LEU A 662 39.67 12.76 8.86
C LEU A 662 38.64 13.16 9.91
N ASP A 663 38.56 12.40 10.99
CA ASP A 663 37.73 12.73 12.15
C ASP A 663 38.59 13.23 13.31
N LEU A 664 38.43 14.51 13.63
CA LEU A 664 39.08 15.20 14.74
C LEU A 664 38.05 15.71 15.76
N SER A 665 36.83 15.18 15.76
CA SER A 665 35.77 15.64 16.65
C SER A 665 36.08 15.41 18.13
N HIS A 666 35.47 16.16 19.04
CA HIS A 666 35.71 16.03 20.49
C HIS A 666 37.20 16.15 20.86
N ASN A 667 37.87 17.19 20.36
CA ASN A 667 39.25 17.53 20.69
C ASN A 667 39.33 18.98 21.23
N ARG A 668 40.51 19.58 21.26
CA ARG A 668 40.77 20.93 21.79
C ARG A 668 41.33 21.88 20.72
N ILE A 669 41.05 21.61 19.44
CA ILE A 669 41.54 22.41 18.31
C ILE A 669 40.88 23.80 18.38
N LYS A 670 41.70 24.85 18.24
CA LYS A 670 41.24 26.26 18.33
C LYS A 670 41.14 26.93 16.96
N ASN A 671 42.00 26.58 16.01
CA ASN A 671 41.99 27.17 14.69
C ASN A 671 42.09 26.09 13.61
N VAL A 672 41.43 26.29 12.47
CA VAL A 672 41.58 25.42 11.29
C VAL A 672 43.01 25.51 10.70
N GLU A 673 43.74 26.59 11.01
CA GLU A 673 45.18 26.77 10.71
C GLU A 673 46.07 25.77 11.46
N ASP A 674 45.57 25.20 12.55
CA ASP A 674 46.29 24.20 13.34
C ASP A 674 46.27 22.81 12.68
N LEU A 675 45.60 22.67 11.53
CA LEU A 675 45.60 21.48 10.68
C LEU A 675 46.77 21.50 9.70
N ASP A 676 47.18 20.31 9.26
CA ASP A 676 48.26 20.15 8.30
C ASP A 676 48.01 20.93 7.00
N LYS A 677 48.99 21.75 6.61
CA LYS A 677 48.93 22.61 5.42
C LYS A 677 48.93 21.81 4.11
N THR A 678 49.41 20.56 4.15
CA THR A 678 49.57 19.71 2.97
C THR A 678 48.48 18.65 2.80
N GLY A 679 47.60 18.49 3.80
CA GLY A 679 46.55 17.48 3.76
C GLY A 679 45.49 17.79 2.70
N LYS A 680 45.19 16.80 1.88
CA LYS A 680 44.00 16.78 1.01
C LYS A 680 42.95 15.90 1.69
N TYR A 681 41.80 16.48 2.02
CA TYR A 681 40.69 15.80 2.70
C TYR A 681 39.44 15.80 1.81
N HIS A 682 38.76 14.66 1.71
CA HIS A 682 37.40 14.57 1.16
C HIS A 682 36.36 14.86 2.25
N ASP A 683 36.48 14.19 3.40
CA ASP A 683 35.59 14.37 4.55
C ASP A 683 36.39 14.86 5.76
N LEU A 684 36.00 15.99 6.34
CA LEU A 684 36.64 16.56 7.51
C LEU A 684 35.62 16.83 8.63
N ASN A 685 35.75 16.10 9.73
CA ASN A 685 34.93 16.31 10.93
C ASN A 685 35.74 17.00 12.04
N LEU A 686 35.35 18.23 12.36
CA LEU A 686 35.91 19.07 13.41
C LEU A 686 34.89 19.40 14.50
N SER A 687 33.79 18.66 14.57
CA SER A 687 32.73 18.96 15.55
C SER A 687 33.20 18.85 17.00
N TYR A 688 32.53 19.55 17.92
CA TYR A 688 32.89 19.53 19.36
C TYR A 688 34.37 19.87 19.62
N ASN A 689 34.89 20.91 18.97
CA ASN A 689 36.19 21.50 19.25
C ASN A 689 36.02 22.91 19.85
N ASN A 690 37.12 23.64 19.99
CA ASN A 690 37.15 25.01 20.52
C ASN A 690 37.38 26.03 19.40
N ILE A 691 36.89 25.77 18.19
CA ILE A 691 37.09 26.68 17.06
C ILE A 691 36.20 27.90 17.24
N THR A 692 36.79 29.10 17.21
CA THR A 692 36.06 30.36 17.43
C THR A 692 35.91 31.20 16.16
N GLU A 693 36.74 30.97 15.14
CA GLU A 693 36.65 31.69 13.87
C GLU A 693 36.97 30.81 12.64
N VAL A 694 36.38 31.18 11.51
CA VAL A 694 36.71 30.67 10.17
C VAL A 694 37.26 31.85 9.38
N LYS A 695 38.58 31.91 9.24
CA LYS A 695 39.20 32.95 8.42
C LYS A 695 38.97 32.68 6.92
N PRO A 696 38.82 33.74 6.10
CA PRO A 696 38.82 33.59 4.64
C PRO A 696 40.02 32.78 4.14
N ASN A 697 39.87 32.12 2.99
CA ASN A 697 40.93 31.35 2.31
C ASN A 697 41.40 30.07 3.02
N ILE A 698 40.98 29.77 4.25
CA ILE A 698 41.55 28.64 4.98
C ILE A 698 41.22 27.29 4.35
N PHE A 699 40.05 27.17 3.71
CA PHE A 699 39.59 25.95 3.06
C PHE A 699 39.93 25.86 1.57
N SER A 700 40.52 26.93 1.00
CA SER A 700 40.93 26.98 -0.41
C SER A 700 41.92 25.89 -0.84
N ARG A 701 42.69 25.41 0.11
CA ARG A 701 43.70 24.36 -0.09
C ARG A 701 43.09 22.96 -0.26
N PHE A 702 41.85 22.75 0.16
CA PHE A 702 41.18 21.44 0.12
C PHE A 702 40.38 21.27 -1.17
N LYS A 703 41.12 21.02 -2.27
CA LYS A 703 40.58 20.92 -3.64
C LYS A 703 39.65 19.73 -3.90
N ASP A 704 39.54 18.79 -2.97
CA ASP A 704 38.80 17.52 -3.15
C ASP A 704 37.73 17.32 -2.05
N MET A 705 37.41 18.35 -1.26
CA MET A 705 36.54 18.26 -0.07
C MET A 705 35.06 18.20 -0.44
N ASP A 706 34.37 17.15 0.00
CA ASP A 706 32.93 16.91 -0.16
C ASP A 706 32.15 17.27 1.11
N LEU A 707 32.69 16.98 2.30
CA LEU A 707 32.01 17.21 3.59
C LEU A 707 32.89 17.96 4.60
N LEU A 708 32.31 18.99 5.21
CA LEU A 708 32.91 19.73 6.32
C LEU A 708 31.91 19.83 7.47
N ASN A 709 32.25 19.21 8.61
CA ASN A 709 31.45 19.28 9.83
C ASN A 709 32.16 20.13 10.89
N LEU A 710 31.58 21.29 11.20
CA LEU A 710 32.04 22.25 12.20
C LEU A 710 31.07 22.38 13.38
N SER A 711 30.06 21.51 13.48
CA SER A 711 29.01 21.61 14.48
C SER A 711 29.53 21.58 15.93
N PHE A 712 28.79 22.17 16.86
CA PHE A 712 29.14 22.21 18.29
C PHE A 712 30.51 22.84 18.60
N ASN A 713 30.99 23.72 17.73
CA ASN A 713 32.07 24.65 18.06
C ASN A 713 31.46 25.98 18.51
N LYS A 714 32.09 26.73 19.40
CA LYS A 714 31.64 28.09 19.75
C LYS A 714 32.10 29.11 18.70
N LEU A 715 31.86 28.78 17.44
CA LEU A 715 32.24 29.57 16.28
C LEU A 715 31.44 30.87 16.27
N LEU A 716 32.14 32.00 16.21
CA LEU A 716 31.68 33.19 15.50
C LEU A 716 30.31 33.70 15.97
N ILE A 717 30.29 34.83 16.67
CA ILE A 717 29.10 35.70 16.73
C ILE A 717 28.57 35.97 15.30
N LYS A 718 29.44 35.94 14.28
CA LYS A 718 29.15 36.29 12.89
C LYS A 718 29.97 35.48 11.89
N LEU A 719 29.34 34.84 10.90
CA LEU A 719 30.04 34.30 9.72
C LEU A 719 30.36 35.46 8.76
N SER A 720 31.63 35.63 8.41
CA SER A 720 32.09 36.79 7.63
C SER A 720 32.02 36.53 6.12
N ASN A 721 31.89 37.60 5.33
CA ASN A 721 31.97 37.54 3.87
C ASN A 721 33.20 36.76 3.41
N TYR A 722 33.05 35.96 2.36
CA TYR A 722 34.17 35.26 1.72
C TYR A 722 34.86 34.22 2.62
N SER A 723 34.17 33.70 3.65
CA SER A 723 34.70 32.66 4.54
C SER A 723 35.11 31.38 3.80
N PHE A 724 34.50 31.10 2.64
CA PHE A 724 34.70 29.86 1.86
C PHE A 724 35.21 30.07 0.43
N VAL A 725 35.82 31.21 0.12
CA VAL A 725 36.55 31.42 -1.15
C VAL A 725 38.06 31.30 -0.96
N ASN A 726 38.80 31.20 -2.06
CA ASN A 726 40.26 31.34 -2.07
C ASN A 726 40.73 32.76 -2.45
N GLU A 727 42.05 33.01 -2.35
CA GLU A 727 42.66 34.32 -2.67
C GLU A 727 42.36 34.79 -4.11
N MET A 728 42.03 33.87 -5.02
CA MET A 728 41.62 34.13 -6.41
C MET A 728 40.09 34.01 -6.64
N GLN A 729 39.28 33.96 -5.57
CA GLN A 729 37.82 33.81 -5.59
C GLN A 729 37.30 32.55 -6.33
N GLN A 730 38.12 31.50 -6.45
CA GLN A 730 37.71 30.24 -7.06
C GLN A 730 36.83 29.42 -6.10
N THR A 731 36.00 28.56 -6.70
CA THR A 731 35.00 27.73 -6.03
C THR A 731 35.60 26.55 -5.28
N VAL A 732 35.02 26.21 -4.13
CA VAL A 732 35.36 25.02 -3.34
C VAL A 732 34.33 23.91 -3.66
N PRO A 733 34.74 22.65 -3.91
CA PRO A 733 33.82 21.57 -4.33
C PRO A 733 32.97 20.96 -3.20
N LEU A 734 32.77 21.71 -2.11
CA LEU A 734 32.06 21.25 -0.92
C LEU A 734 30.59 20.97 -1.23
N LYS A 735 30.11 19.77 -0.85
CA LYS A 735 28.72 19.33 -1.02
C LYS A 735 27.90 19.42 0.27
N ILE A 736 28.52 19.19 1.43
CA ILE A 736 27.83 19.19 2.73
C ILE A 736 28.59 20.09 3.72
N LEU A 737 27.88 21.07 4.29
CA LEU A 737 28.39 21.96 5.32
C LEU A 737 27.49 21.89 6.56
N ASN A 738 28.07 21.46 7.69
CA ASN A 738 27.36 21.38 8.96
C ASN A 738 27.91 22.42 9.96
N LEU A 739 27.06 23.40 10.30
CA LEU A 739 27.30 24.49 11.24
C LEU A 739 26.25 24.46 12.39
N LYS A 740 25.73 23.29 12.72
CA LYS A 740 24.78 23.10 13.82
C LYS A 740 25.37 23.51 15.16
N ASN A 741 24.59 24.21 15.97
CA ASN A 741 24.96 24.59 17.34
C ASN A 741 26.32 25.30 17.42
N CYS A 742 26.52 26.26 16.51
CA CYS A 742 27.75 27.04 16.45
C CYS A 742 27.67 28.35 17.25
N SER A 743 26.50 28.75 17.74
CA SER A 743 26.23 30.07 18.37
C SER A 743 26.24 31.26 17.39
N LEU A 744 26.02 31.01 16.09
CA LEU A 744 25.97 32.06 15.06
C LEU A 744 24.81 33.03 15.32
N MET A 745 25.07 34.34 15.41
CA MET A 745 24.03 35.38 15.54
C MET A 745 23.73 36.09 14.21
N LEU A 746 24.72 36.19 13.33
CA LEU A 746 24.61 36.85 12.03
C LEU A 746 25.35 36.09 10.93
N ILE A 747 24.77 36.04 9.73
CA ILE A 747 25.43 35.59 8.49
C ILE A 747 25.43 36.76 7.52
N GLU A 748 26.61 37.17 7.04
CA GLU A 748 26.70 38.21 6.01
C GLU A 748 26.31 37.68 4.61
N VAL A 749 25.83 38.56 3.74
CA VAL A 749 25.30 38.23 2.41
C VAL A 749 26.28 37.41 1.55
N HIS A 750 27.59 37.65 1.63
CA HIS A 750 28.59 36.94 0.83
C HIS A 750 29.33 35.84 1.59
N SER A 751 28.80 35.38 2.73
CA SER A 751 29.47 34.38 3.57
C SER A 751 29.69 33.04 2.86
N PHE A 752 28.72 32.63 2.02
CA PHE A 752 28.74 31.34 1.32
C PHE A 752 29.24 31.41 -0.13
N VAL A 753 29.72 32.58 -0.57
CA VAL A 753 30.32 32.72 -1.91
C VAL A 753 31.43 31.68 -2.06
N GLY A 754 31.47 31.03 -3.22
CA GLY A 754 32.44 29.96 -3.52
C GLY A 754 31.90 28.53 -3.37
N LEU A 755 30.76 28.33 -2.68
CA LEU A 755 30.16 27.02 -2.42
C LEU A 755 29.15 26.58 -3.50
N LYS A 756 29.54 26.62 -4.79
CA LYS A 756 28.63 26.35 -5.92
C LYS A 756 28.08 24.93 -5.99
N TYR A 757 28.76 23.97 -5.36
CA TYR A 757 28.41 22.54 -5.38
C TYR A 757 27.67 22.08 -4.13
N LEU A 758 27.38 23.01 -3.21
CA LEU A 758 26.75 22.69 -1.94
C LEU A 758 25.35 22.14 -2.17
N SER A 759 25.09 20.95 -1.66
CA SER A 759 23.80 20.26 -1.68
C SER A 759 23.07 20.37 -0.35
N GLU A 760 23.79 20.35 0.78
CA GLU A 760 23.17 20.39 2.11
C GLU A 760 23.86 21.42 3.03
N LEU A 761 23.05 22.27 3.66
CA LEU A 761 23.48 23.27 4.63
C LEU A 761 22.71 23.11 5.94
N ASN A 762 23.42 22.82 7.03
CA ASN A 762 22.82 22.71 8.37
C ASN A 762 23.23 23.88 9.27
N LEU A 763 22.26 24.71 9.65
CA LEU A 763 22.37 25.86 10.55
C LEU A 763 21.50 25.69 11.81
N GLU A 764 21.13 24.45 12.15
CA GLU A 764 20.26 24.13 13.29
C GLU A 764 20.83 24.63 14.63
N ASN A 765 19.96 25.06 15.54
CA ASN A 765 20.25 25.46 16.92
C ASN A 765 21.35 26.54 17.03
N ASN A 766 21.29 27.54 16.14
CA ASN A 766 22.09 28.76 16.27
C ASN A 766 21.25 29.90 16.89
N MET A 767 21.79 31.12 16.90
CA MET A 767 21.18 32.31 17.51
C MET A 767 20.76 33.33 16.44
N LEU A 768 20.40 32.88 15.23
CA LEU A 768 20.05 33.76 14.12
C LEU A 768 18.71 34.44 14.36
N GLU A 769 18.69 35.79 14.36
CA GLU A 769 17.47 36.59 14.54
C GLU A 769 16.76 36.92 13.22
N SER A 770 17.51 37.00 12.13
CA SER A 770 16.97 37.20 10.79
C SER A 770 17.94 36.66 9.73
N ILE A 771 17.43 36.46 8.52
CA ILE A 771 18.23 36.11 7.35
C ILE A 771 18.18 37.32 6.40
N ILE A 772 19.35 37.78 5.96
CA ILE A 772 19.43 38.88 5.00
C ILE A 772 19.07 38.31 3.62
N PRO A 773 18.12 38.88 2.86
CA PRO A 773 17.84 38.46 1.49
C PRO A 773 19.13 38.49 0.65
N GLY A 774 19.35 37.47 -0.16
CA GLY A 774 20.59 37.31 -0.92
C GLY A 774 21.66 36.42 -0.26
N THR A 775 21.53 36.11 1.03
CA THR A 775 22.53 35.30 1.78
C THR A 775 22.78 33.93 1.13
N PHE A 776 21.76 33.32 0.53
CA PHE A 776 21.85 31.99 -0.06
C PHE A 776 22.02 31.99 -1.58
N ASP A 777 21.99 33.13 -2.26
CA ASP A 777 21.92 33.22 -3.73
C ASP A 777 23.07 32.49 -4.45
N SER A 778 24.23 32.38 -3.80
CA SER A 778 25.41 31.67 -4.33
C SER A 778 25.31 30.13 -4.28
N LEU A 779 24.30 29.58 -3.61
CA LEU A 779 24.12 28.14 -3.38
C LEU A 779 23.27 27.49 -4.48
N GLU A 780 23.71 27.60 -5.73
CA GLU A 780 22.95 27.22 -6.92
C GLU A 780 22.51 25.74 -6.98
N LYS A 781 23.14 24.84 -6.21
CA LYS A 781 22.87 23.39 -6.19
C LYS A 781 22.26 22.88 -4.88
N VAL A 782 21.92 23.78 -3.95
CA VAL A 782 21.43 23.37 -2.63
C VAL A 782 20.07 22.68 -2.73
N LYS A 783 19.98 21.52 -2.10
CA LYS A 783 18.77 20.70 -1.99
C LYS A 783 18.13 20.79 -0.62
N LYS A 784 18.91 21.02 0.44
CA LYS A 784 18.40 21.06 1.81
C LYS A 784 19.01 22.19 2.61
N ILE A 785 18.15 22.95 3.29
CA ILE A 785 18.55 23.98 4.26
C ILE A 785 17.81 23.72 5.57
N ASN A 786 18.57 23.54 6.65
CA ASN A 786 18.02 23.38 8.00
C ASN A 786 18.35 24.61 8.87
N LEU A 787 17.32 25.33 9.29
CA LEU A 787 17.35 26.54 10.13
C LEU A 787 16.61 26.33 11.46
N LYS A 788 16.29 25.09 11.81
CA LYS A 788 15.52 24.76 13.00
C LYS A 788 16.20 25.23 14.29
N GLY A 789 15.42 25.68 15.27
CA GLY A 789 15.91 26.02 16.60
C GLY A 789 16.71 27.32 16.67
N ASN A 790 16.50 28.25 15.73
CA ASN A 790 17.05 29.59 15.77
C ASN A 790 16.08 30.57 16.47
N ILE A 791 16.34 31.87 16.42
CA ILE A 791 15.46 32.92 16.99
C ILE A 791 14.87 33.82 15.91
N ILE A 792 14.67 33.28 14.69
CA ILE A 792 14.19 34.04 13.53
C ILE A 792 12.78 34.55 13.80
N SER A 793 12.55 35.86 13.62
CA SER A 793 11.24 36.49 13.89
C SER A 793 10.44 36.87 12.65
N ILE A 794 11.11 37.12 11.51
CA ILE A 794 10.48 37.54 10.25
C ILE A 794 11.17 36.78 9.11
N LEU A 795 10.37 36.16 8.24
CA LEU A 795 10.85 35.63 6.95
C LEU A 795 10.57 36.67 5.87
N LYS A 796 11.64 37.29 5.36
CA LYS A 796 11.55 38.35 4.35
C LYS A 796 11.30 37.77 2.96
N ASN A 797 10.72 38.57 2.08
CA ASN A 797 10.57 38.23 0.67
C ASN A 797 11.92 37.82 0.05
N ARG A 798 11.91 36.87 -0.90
CA ARG A 798 13.10 36.41 -1.63
C ARG A 798 14.24 35.84 -0.78
N THR A 799 13.98 35.45 0.48
CA THR A 799 15.01 34.83 1.35
C THR A 799 15.62 33.57 0.72
N PHE A 800 14.81 32.75 0.05
CA PHE A 800 15.24 31.53 -0.64
C PHE A 800 15.18 31.66 -2.17
N HIS A 801 15.22 32.89 -2.69
CA HIS A 801 15.14 33.12 -4.13
C HIS A 801 16.32 32.47 -4.87
N ASN A 802 16.12 32.07 -6.13
CA ASN A 802 17.10 31.42 -7.00
C ASN A 802 17.58 30.00 -6.61
N LEU A 803 17.10 29.42 -5.50
CA LEU A 803 17.48 28.07 -5.06
C LEU A 803 16.69 26.97 -5.81
N ARG A 804 16.81 26.92 -7.14
CA ARG A 804 15.95 26.09 -8.01
C ARG A 804 15.96 24.58 -7.71
N TYR A 805 17.02 24.07 -7.08
CA TYR A 805 17.15 22.65 -6.71
C TYR A 805 16.74 22.35 -5.27
N LEU A 806 16.26 23.36 -4.53
CA LEU A 806 15.88 23.22 -3.12
C LEU A 806 14.67 22.30 -3.01
N GLU A 807 14.83 21.20 -2.29
CA GLU A 807 13.83 20.15 -2.07
C GLU A 807 13.22 20.26 -0.66
N ASN A 808 14.00 20.66 0.35
CA ASN A 808 13.56 20.69 1.75
C ASN A 808 14.04 21.92 2.51
N ILE A 809 13.10 22.56 3.22
CA ILE A 809 13.36 23.66 4.13
C ILE A 809 12.75 23.33 5.50
N ASP A 810 13.59 23.28 6.55
CA ASP A 810 13.14 23.19 7.95
C ASP A 810 13.46 24.48 8.70
N ILE A 811 12.44 25.22 9.11
CA ILE A 811 12.53 26.47 9.90
C ILE A 811 11.75 26.30 11.22
N SER A 812 11.63 25.08 11.71
CA SER A 812 10.88 24.76 12.93
C SER A 812 11.53 25.33 14.19
N ASN A 813 10.77 25.47 15.28
CA ASN A 813 11.26 25.96 16.57
C ASN A 813 11.95 27.32 16.47
N ASN A 814 11.35 28.27 15.74
CA ASN A 814 11.83 29.65 15.64
C ASN A 814 10.86 30.60 16.38
N ARG A 815 10.98 31.91 16.17
CA ARG A 815 10.08 32.94 16.73
C ARG A 815 9.30 33.66 15.63
N ILE A 816 9.04 32.99 14.50
CA ILE A 816 8.48 33.62 13.31
C ILE A 816 7.08 34.12 13.63
N LYS A 817 6.86 35.43 13.45
CA LYS A 817 5.57 36.09 13.58
C LYS A 817 4.93 36.44 12.25
N LEU A 818 5.76 36.70 11.23
CA LEU A 818 5.34 37.17 9.91
C LEU A 818 6.12 36.43 8.81
N ILE A 819 5.39 35.95 7.80
CA ILE A 819 5.92 35.41 6.54
C ILE A 819 5.49 36.37 5.44
N GLN A 820 6.44 37.08 4.83
CA GLN A 820 6.15 38.00 3.72
C GLN A 820 5.88 37.24 2.41
N SER A 821 5.22 37.90 1.46
CA SER A 821 4.97 37.41 0.10
C SER A 821 6.26 36.92 -0.59
N GLU A 822 6.11 35.94 -1.48
CA GLU A 822 7.19 35.42 -2.34
C GLU A 822 8.46 34.90 -1.62
N PHE A 823 8.37 34.47 -0.36
CA PHE A 823 9.56 33.97 0.36
C PHE A 823 10.15 32.68 -0.24
N VAL A 824 9.32 31.84 -0.88
CA VAL A 824 9.69 30.62 -1.64
C VAL A 824 9.29 30.71 -3.12
N TYR A 825 9.30 31.92 -3.70
CA TYR A 825 8.89 32.13 -5.08
C TYR A 825 9.75 31.36 -6.09
N ASN A 826 9.08 30.63 -7.00
CA ASN A 826 9.70 29.92 -8.13
C ASN A 826 10.67 28.79 -7.74
N LEU A 827 10.36 28.07 -6.65
CA LEU A 827 11.09 26.89 -6.20
C LEU A 827 10.42 25.61 -6.72
N GLU A 828 10.67 25.31 -8.00
CA GLU A 828 10.01 24.21 -8.73
C GLU A 828 10.26 22.81 -8.16
N ASN A 829 11.37 22.61 -7.45
CA ASN A 829 11.74 21.31 -6.87
C ASN A 829 11.41 21.16 -5.39
N LEU A 830 10.78 22.16 -4.77
CA LEU A 830 10.50 22.16 -3.35
C LEU A 830 9.46 21.08 -3.01
N LEU A 831 9.86 20.07 -2.24
CA LEU A 831 9.03 18.93 -1.81
C LEU A 831 8.43 19.15 -0.43
N LYS A 832 9.19 19.74 0.49
CA LYS A 832 8.81 19.87 1.90
C LYS A 832 9.13 21.24 2.48
N ILE A 833 8.16 21.79 3.21
CA ILE A 833 8.33 22.97 4.06
C ILE A 833 7.85 22.62 5.48
N GLU A 834 8.74 22.74 6.45
CA GLU A 834 8.43 22.55 7.87
C GLU A 834 8.62 23.85 8.66
N ILE A 835 7.53 24.37 9.22
CA ILE A 835 7.49 25.63 10.00
C ILE A 835 6.84 25.38 11.38
N THR A 836 7.12 24.23 11.98
CA THR A 836 6.52 23.78 13.25
C THR A 836 6.98 24.66 14.43
N LYS A 837 6.11 24.90 15.43
CA LYS A 837 6.43 25.60 16.70
C LYS A 837 6.96 27.01 16.50
N ASN A 838 6.21 27.81 15.74
CA ASN A 838 6.44 29.24 15.56
C ASN A 838 5.37 30.10 16.25
N LYS A 839 5.33 31.42 16.00
CA LYS A 839 4.39 32.36 16.61
C LYS A 839 3.59 33.13 15.54
N ILE A 840 3.12 32.42 14.53
CA ILE A 840 2.40 32.96 13.36
C ILE A 840 0.95 33.24 13.80
N GLU A 841 0.71 34.42 14.38
CA GLU A 841 -0.59 34.78 14.97
C GLU A 841 -1.71 34.94 13.93
N SER A 842 -1.38 35.29 12.69
CA SER A 842 -2.31 35.26 11.57
C SER A 842 -1.54 34.80 10.34
N MET A 843 -2.02 33.74 9.68
CA MET A 843 -1.54 33.35 8.36
C MET A 843 -2.14 34.31 7.33
N VAL A 844 -1.83 35.62 7.47
CA VAL A 844 -1.74 36.48 6.28
C VAL A 844 -0.44 36.06 5.62
N ILE A 845 -0.47 34.89 4.97
CA ILE A 845 0.37 34.70 3.80
C ILE A 845 -0.12 35.81 2.88
N GLU A 846 0.62 36.92 2.82
CA GLU A 846 0.40 37.94 1.81
C GLU A 846 0.25 37.23 0.46
N ASP A 847 -0.68 37.70 -0.38
CA ASP A 847 -0.96 37.15 -1.71
C ASP A 847 0.35 36.66 -2.33
N ARG A 848 0.44 35.34 -2.62
CA ARG A 848 1.58 34.67 -3.28
C ARG A 848 2.76 34.21 -2.41
N ALA A 849 2.66 34.06 -1.08
CA ALA A 849 3.82 33.55 -0.31
C ALA A 849 4.28 32.13 -0.69
N LEU A 850 3.37 31.26 -1.15
CA LEU A 850 3.68 29.93 -1.71
C LEU A 850 3.60 29.90 -3.25
N CYS A 851 3.76 31.01 -3.96
CA CYS A 851 3.55 31.02 -5.40
C CYS A 851 4.63 30.21 -6.17
N ASN A 852 4.17 29.38 -7.11
CA ASN A 852 5.00 28.62 -8.04
C ASN A 852 5.93 27.58 -7.38
N VAL A 853 5.36 26.71 -6.53
CA VAL A 853 6.03 25.54 -5.90
C VAL A 853 5.40 24.20 -6.33
N PRO A 854 5.46 23.86 -7.63
CA PRO A 854 4.76 22.72 -8.23
C PRO A 854 5.25 21.32 -7.82
N ARG A 855 6.09 21.15 -6.80
CA ARG A 855 6.43 19.81 -6.31
C ARG A 855 6.19 19.65 -4.83
N LEU A 856 5.49 20.60 -4.21
CA LEU A 856 5.24 20.58 -2.78
C LEU A 856 4.33 19.39 -2.43
N GLU A 857 4.89 18.46 -1.67
CA GLU A 857 4.26 17.23 -1.16
C GLU A 857 3.87 17.41 0.31
N GLU A 858 4.71 18.04 1.12
CA GLU A 858 4.50 18.21 2.56
C GLU A 858 4.54 19.69 2.98
N LEU A 859 3.42 20.17 3.53
CA LEU A 859 3.32 21.45 4.22
C LEU A 859 2.97 21.23 5.69
N ILE A 860 3.94 21.46 6.57
CA ILE A 860 3.82 21.19 8.01
C ILE A 860 3.92 22.49 8.80
N LEU A 861 2.86 22.84 9.51
CA LEU A 861 2.62 24.11 10.20
C LEU A 861 2.13 23.90 11.65
N ILE A 862 2.59 22.83 12.30
CA ILE A 862 2.09 22.37 13.61
C ILE A 862 2.48 23.34 14.74
N GLU A 863 1.58 23.58 15.71
CA GLU A 863 1.85 24.42 16.90
C GLU A 863 2.35 25.85 16.57
N SER A 864 1.87 26.44 15.48
CA SER A 864 2.34 27.74 14.99
C SER A 864 1.45 28.93 15.34
N LYS A 865 0.43 28.74 16.19
CA LYS A 865 -0.54 29.76 16.64
C LYS A 865 -1.44 30.36 15.55
N ILE A 866 -1.63 29.62 14.45
CA ILE A 866 -2.46 30.07 13.32
C ILE A 866 -3.93 30.12 13.75
N SER A 867 -4.57 31.29 13.68
CA SER A 867 -6.01 31.43 13.96
C SER A 867 -6.89 31.51 12.71
N ASN A 868 -6.34 31.96 11.59
CA ASN A 868 -7.09 32.20 10.35
C ASN A 868 -6.41 31.47 9.17
N ILE A 869 -7.19 30.76 8.35
CA ILE A 869 -6.72 30.08 7.14
C ILE A 869 -7.56 30.50 5.93
N SER A 870 -6.89 30.78 4.81
CA SER A 870 -7.52 30.95 3.49
C SER A 870 -7.04 29.83 2.55
N TRP A 871 -7.98 29.04 2.02
CA TRP A 871 -7.64 27.89 1.18
C TRP A 871 -7.16 28.26 -0.23
N ASN A 872 -7.48 29.45 -0.73
CA ASN A 872 -7.08 29.90 -2.06
C ASN A 872 -5.55 29.99 -2.20
N LEU A 873 -4.87 30.47 -1.15
CA LEU A 873 -3.41 30.63 -1.15
C LEU A 873 -2.68 29.29 -1.22
N ILE A 874 -3.23 28.27 -0.56
CA ILE A 874 -2.70 26.90 -0.61
C ILE A 874 -3.03 26.28 -1.97
N ALA A 875 -4.25 26.47 -2.49
CA ALA A 875 -4.64 25.95 -3.79
C ALA A 875 -3.81 26.52 -4.96
N GLU A 876 -3.59 27.85 -5.01
CA GLU A 876 -2.77 28.51 -6.05
C GLU A 876 -1.31 28.03 -6.06
N SER A 877 -0.75 27.73 -4.90
CA SER A 877 0.64 27.29 -4.76
C SER A 877 0.91 25.91 -5.34
N LEU A 878 -0.11 25.05 -5.27
CA LEU A 878 -0.08 23.67 -5.73
C LEU A 878 -0.38 23.58 -7.24
N ASN A 879 -0.65 24.72 -7.90
CA ASN A 879 -1.44 24.79 -9.12
C ASN A 879 -0.74 24.53 -10.47
N LYS A 880 0.41 23.85 -10.50
CA LYS A 880 1.22 23.70 -11.72
C LYS A 880 1.69 22.27 -12.02
N ASN A 881 1.02 21.26 -11.47
CA ASN A 881 1.53 19.89 -11.47
C ASN A 881 0.81 19.02 -12.47
N ASN A 882 1.36 18.91 -13.69
CA ASN A 882 1.08 17.80 -14.61
C ASN A 882 1.99 16.57 -14.34
N TYR A 883 2.62 16.49 -13.16
CA TYR A 883 3.65 15.48 -12.86
C TYR A 883 3.35 14.75 -11.53
N GLU A 884 3.06 13.45 -11.67
CA GLU A 884 3.03 12.36 -10.68
C GLU A 884 1.97 12.38 -9.55
N GLU A 885 1.32 11.21 -9.37
CA GLU A 885 0.41 10.84 -8.28
C GLU A 885 1.09 10.80 -6.90
N ARG A 886 1.58 11.94 -6.41
CA ARG A 886 2.17 12.01 -5.07
C ARG A 886 1.17 12.54 -4.06
N SER A 887 0.98 11.76 -2.99
CA SER A 887 0.16 12.08 -1.84
C SER A 887 0.61 13.41 -1.23
N LYS A 888 -0.22 14.47 -1.30
CA LYS A 888 0.09 15.74 -0.65
C LYS A 888 -0.50 15.77 0.76
N THR A 889 0.37 16.08 1.71
CA THR A 889 0.08 16.18 3.14
C THR A 889 0.10 17.63 3.60
N ILE A 890 -1.01 18.06 4.20
CA ILE A 890 -1.10 19.35 4.89
C ILE A 890 -1.37 19.07 6.37
N ASP A 891 -0.41 19.38 7.23
CA ASP A 891 -0.56 19.27 8.69
C ASP A 891 -0.52 20.67 9.33
N ILE A 892 -1.70 21.14 9.72
CA ILE A 892 -1.95 22.40 10.44
C ILE A 892 -2.52 22.11 11.83
N SER A 893 -2.28 20.91 12.38
CA SER A 893 -2.75 20.53 13.72
C SER A 893 -2.14 21.37 14.83
N LYS A 894 -2.82 21.38 15.98
CA LYS A 894 -2.47 22.14 17.18
C LYS A 894 -2.36 23.65 16.96
N ASN A 895 -3.13 24.17 16.01
CA ASN A 895 -3.34 25.59 15.81
C ASN A 895 -4.75 25.98 16.29
N PRO A 896 -4.93 27.16 16.89
CA PRO A 896 -6.25 27.63 17.37
C PRO A 896 -7.08 28.21 16.21
N ILE A 897 -7.39 27.41 15.20
CA ILE A 897 -8.07 27.89 13.98
C ILE A 897 -9.50 28.31 14.31
N THR A 898 -9.77 29.62 14.26
CA THR A 898 -11.07 30.24 14.53
C THR A 898 -11.80 30.68 13.26
N THR A 899 -11.10 30.80 12.13
CA THR A 899 -11.71 31.27 10.87
C THR A 899 -11.10 30.54 9.68
N ILE A 900 -11.97 30.03 8.82
CA ILE A 900 -11.63 29.36 7.55
C ILE A 900 -12.36 30.12 6.44
N THR A 901 -11.63 30.72 5.50
CA THR A 901 -12.19 31.48 4.38
C THR A 901 -11.89 30.84 3.02
N TYR A 902 -12.80 31.07 2.08
CA TYR A 902 -12.70 30.66 0.68
C TYR A 902 -13.22 31.81 -0.20
N ASP A 903 -12.35 32.48 -0.95
CA ASP A 903 -12.68 33.73 -1.67
C ASP A 903 -13.07 33.52 -3.15
N GLY A 904 -13.54 32.32 -3.53
CA GLY A 904 -14.39 32.14 -4.71
C GLY A 904 -13.79 32.36 -6.11
N LEU A 905 -12.53 32.76 -6.23
CA LEU A 905 -11.80 32.80 -7.49
C LEU A 905 -10.90 31.56 -7.54
N LEU A 906 -11.24 30.56 -8.38
CA LEU A 906 -10.32 29.83 -9.27
C LEU A 906 -10.79 28.42 -9.71
N LYS A 907 -11.28 28.36 -10.96
CA LYS A 907 -10.88 27.56 -12.14
C LYS A 907 -9.86 26.38 -12.08
N TYR A 908 -9.66 25.62 -11.00
CA TYR A 908 -8.62 24.56 -11.02
C TYR A 908 -9.08 23.18 -10.49
N PRO A 909 -9.48 22.24 -11.39
CA PRO A 909 -10.05 20.94 -11.01
C PRO A 909 -9.03 19.83 -10.71
N ASN A 910 -7.71 20.04 -10.88
CA ASN A 910 -6.73 18.96 -10.97
C ASN A 910 -5.79 18.86 -9.76
N TYR A 911 -6.33 18.78 -8.55
CA TYR A 911 -5.52 18.48 -7.35
C TYR A 911 -5.96 17.18 -6.69
N LYS A 912 -5.01 16.50 -6.05
CA LYS A 912 -5.21 15.39 -5.12
C LYS A 912 -4.36 15.71 -3.89
N ALA A 913 -4.81 16.63 -3.03
CA ALA A 913 -4.30 16.59 -1.66
C ALA A 913 -4.97 15.39 -1.01
N THR A 914 -4.19 14.39 -0.65
CA THR A 914 -4.74 13.11 -0.16
C THR A 914 -5.02 13.19 1.32
N TYR A 915 -4.27 14.01 2.07
CA TYR A 915 -4.32 14.02 3.53
C TYR A 915 -4.28 15.44 4.11
N LEU A 916 -5.34 15.80 4.83
CA LEU A 916 -5.43 17.03 5.62
C LEU A 916 -5.54 16.70 7.09
N LYS A 917 -4.67 17.27 7.91
CA LYS A 917 -4.74 17.20 9.37
C LYS A 917 -4.81 18.58 9.98
N MET A 918 -5.81 18.82 10.83
CA MET A 918 -6.09 20.16 11.36
C MET A 918 -6.66 20.17 12.78
N SER A 919 -6.60 21.33 13.44
CA SER A 919 -7.26 21.57 14.73
C SER A 919 -8.16 22.80 14.65
N ILE A 920 -9.42 22.67 15.04
CA ILE A 920 -10.45 23.69 14.86
C ILE A 920 -10.96 24.17 16.23
N ALA A 921 -11.12 25.48 16.37
CA ALA A 921 -11.62 26.14 17.58
C ALA A 921 -12.89 26.98 17.31
N SER A 922 -13.58 26.72 16.20
CA SER A 922 -14.80 27.40 15.76
C SER A 922 -15.83 26.43 15.20
N ASN A 923 -17.00 26.94 14.81
CA ASN A 923 -18.00 26.15 14.10
C ASN A 923 -17.47 25.70 12.74
N LEU A 924 -17.91 24.51 12.32
CA LEU A 924 -17.83 24.07 10.94
C LEU A 924 -19.09 24.52 10.20
N ASN A 925 -18.92 25.07 8.99
CA ASN A 925 -19.98 25.62 8.15
C ASN A 925 -19.78 25.17 6.69
N GLU A 926 -20.76 25.43 5.82
CA GLU A 926 -20.69 25.10 4.38
C GLU A 926 -19.42 25.59 3.66
N SER A 927 -18.86 26.71 4.09
CA SER A 927 -17.62 27.28 3.52
C SER A 927 -16.33 26.62 4.05
N SER A 928 -16.39 25.76 5.07
CA SER A 928 -15.20 25.20 5.73
C SER A 928 -14.36 24.32 4.81
N PHE A 929 -15.02 23.52 3.95
CA PHE A 929 -14.38 22.59 3.02
C PHE A 929 -14.84 22.80 1.56
N GLN A 930 -15.39 23.98 1.26
CA GLN A 930 -15.91 24.29 -0.08
C GLN A 930 -14.80 24.15 -1.14
N SER A 931 -15.12 23.46 -2.24
CA SER A 931 -14.20 23.18 -3.36
C SER A 931 -12.95 22.36 -3.00
N MET A 932 -13.01 21.55 -1.94
CA MET A 932 -11.96 20.60 -1.53
C MET A 932 -12.25 19.16 -1.95
N SER A 933 -12.80 18.96 -3.15
CA SER A 933 -13.28 17.65 -3.63
C SER A 933 -12.23 16.56 -3.69
N TYR A 934 -10.97 16.95 -3.67
CA TYR A 934 -9.81 16.12 -3.84
C TYR A 934 -9.26 15.47 -2.56
N LEU A 935 -9.78 15.82 -1.38
CA LEU A 935 -9.32 15.25 -0.11
C LEU A 935 -9.81 13.81 0.03
N ASN A 936 -8.89 12.85 0.14
CA ASN A 936 -9.20 11.45 0.43
C ASN A 936 -9.33 11.19 1.93
N GLU A 937 -8.53 11.89 2.73
CA GLU A 937 -8.46 11.72 4.18
C GLU A 937 -8.44 13.07 4.89
N VAL A 938 -9.32 13.20 5.88
CA VAL A 938 -9.38 14.36 6.78
C VAL A 938 -9.29 13.86 8.22
N LEU A 939 -8.25 14.32 8.93
CA LEU A 939 -8.09 14.12 10.37
C LEU A 939 -8.23 15.45 11.12
N ILE A 940 -9.31 15.60 11.86
CA ILE A 940 -9.50 16.70 12.79
C ILE A 940 -9.04 16.22 14.17
N THR A 941 -8.00 16.84 14.73
CA THR A 941 -7.43 16.44 16.03
C THR A 941 -7.39 17.62 16.99
N ASP A 942 -7.43 17.34 18.29
CA ASP A 942 -7.21 18.35 19.35
C ASP A 942 -8.07 19.62 19.17
N SER A 943 -9.34 19.42 18.78
CA SER A 943 -10.27 20.48 18.37
C SER A 943 -11.40 20.71 19.38
N HIS A 944 -11.88 21.94 19.44
CA HIS A 944 -13.10 22.31 20.17
C HIS A 944 -14.08 22.95 19.18
N ILE A 945 -15.04 22.15 18.71
CA ILE A 945 -16.02 22.53 17.69
C ILE A 945 -17.36 22.74 18.40
N PRO A 946 -17.85 23.98 18.56
CA PRO A 946 -19.14 24.20 19.23
C PRO A 946 -20.30 23.59 18.43
N THR A 947 -20.36 23.84 17.13
CA THR A 947 -21.40 23.28 16.25
C THR A 947 -20.83 22.83 14.91
N ILE A 948 -21.22 21.63 14.46
CA ILE A 948 -21.11 21.24 13.04
C ILE A 948 -22.43 21.58 12.36
N ARG A 949 -22.42 22.63 11.52
CA ARG A 949 -23.63 23.12 10.84
C ARG A 949 -23.97 22.29 9.61
N ASN A 950 -25.16 22.49 9.08
CA ASN A 950 -25.61 21.93 7.81
C ASN A 950 -24.56 22.15 6.70
N ALA A 951 -24.34 21.12 5.88
CA ALA A 951 -23.44 21.18 4.73
C ALA A 951 -21.98 21.46 5.06
N SER A 952 -21.54 21.28 6.31
CA SER A 952 -20.17 21.55 6.73
C SER A 952 -19.10 20.88 5.87
N PHE A 953 -19.36 19.65 5.43
CA PHE A 953 -18.44 18.84 4.62
C PHE A 953 -18.81 18.83 3.12
N LEU A 954 -19.73 19.71 2.69
CA LEU A 954 -20.13 19.79 1.30
C LEU A 954 -18.95 20.24 0.44
N GLY A 955 -18.67 19.46 -0.59
CA GLY A 955 -17.52 19.65 -1.45
C GLY A 955 -16.45 18.58 -1.30
N LEU A 956 -16.47 17.73 -0.25
CA LEU A 956 -15.52 16.63 -0.02
C LEU A 956 -15.94 15.32 -0.73
N PHE A 957 -16.17 15.38 -2.05
CA PHE A 957 -16.81 14.28 -2.78
C PHE A 957 -15.95 13.00 -2.88
N ASP A 958 -14.62 13.10 -2.89
CA ASP A 958 -13.71 11.94 -2.96
C ASP A 958 -13.25 11.44 -1.59
N LEU A 959 -13.82 11.95 -0.49
CA LEU A 959 -13.39 11.59 0.87
C LEU A 959 -13.68 10.12 1.19
N LEU A 960 -12.63 9.38 1.50
CA LEU A 960 -12.66 7.96 1.87
C LEU A 960 -12.62 7.76 3.38
N THR A 961 -11.89 8.64 4.09
CA THR A 961 -11.68 8.56 5.54
C THR A 961 -11.92 9.90 6.21
N LEU A 962 -12.79 9.90 7.22
CA LEU A 962 -13.01 11.04 8.12
C LEU A 962 -12.79 10.60 9.56
N GLU A 963 -11.77 11.17 10.19
CA GLU A 963 -11.44 10.93 11.59
C GLU A 963 -11.48 12.23 12.38
N ILE A 964 -12.13 12.19 13.55
CA ILE A 964 -12.10 13.28 14.52
C ILE A 964 -11.57 12.72 15.83
N LYS A 965 -10.33 13.05 16.23
CA LYS A 965 -9.67 12.49 17.42
C LYS A 965 -9.42 13.57 18.47
N ASN A 966 -9.42 13.20 19.75
CA ASN A 966 -9.12 14.12 20.87
C ASN A 966 -9.88 15.47 20.79
N SER A 967 -11.11 15.45 20.28
CA SER A 967 -11.87 16.67 19.99
C SER A 967 -13.22 16.64 20.69
N THR A 968 -13.80 17.81 20.93
CA THR A 968 -15.12 17.93 21.52
C THR A 968 -16.06 18.62 20.54
N ILE A 969 -17.19 17.98 20.25
CA ILE A 969 -18.31 18.55 19.48
C ILE A 969 -19.47 18.76 20.45
N GLU A 970 -20.01 19.98 20.52
CA GLU A 970 -21.15 20.25 21.42
C GLU A 970 -22.50 20.01 20.74
N ASN A 971 -22.65 20.39 19.47
CA ASN A 971 -23.89 20.26 18.71
C ASN A 971 -23.66 19.81 17.25
N ILE A 972 -24.62 19.09 16.68
CA ILE A 972 -24.65 18.69 15.27
C ILE A 972 -26.02 18.94 14.64
N GLU A 973 -26.06 19.58 13.48
CA GLU A 973 -27.29 19.85 12.73
C GLU A 973 -27.68 18.68 11.79
N THR A 974 -28.96 18.57 11.43
CA THR A 974 -29.58 17.43 10.73
C THR A 974 -28.91 16.99 9.41
N ASN A 975 -28.29 17.91 8.68
CA ASN A 975 -27.63 17.64 7.39
C ASN A 975 -26.13 17.98 7.45
N ALA A 976 -25.52 17.91 8.63
CA ALA A 976 -24.13 18.32 8.83
C ALA A 976 -23.13 17.49 7.99
N LEU A 977 -23.40 16.20 7.77
CA LEU A 977 -22.51 15.25 7.08
C LEU A 977 -22.90 14.97 5.61
N ILE A 978 -23.70 15.85 5.01
CA ILE A 978 -24.12 15.73 3.60
C ILE A 978 -22.91 15.83 2.64
N GLY A 979 -22.96 15.11 1.52
CA GLY A 979 -21.92 15.13 0.48
C GLY A 979 -20.77 14.13 0.65
N LEU A 980 -20.76 13.31 1.71
CA LEU A 980 -19.73 12.31 1.99
C LEU A 980 -20.00 10.96 1.27
N PHE A 981 -20.05 10.99 -0.06
CA PHE A 981 -20.54 9.88 -0.90
C PHE A 981 -19.67 8.61 -0.89
N ASN A 982 -18.34 8.81 -0.91
CA ASN A 982 -17.35 7.74 -1.07
C ASN A 982 -16.75 7.28 0.27
N LEU A 983 -17.34 7.71 1.38
CA LEU A 983 -16.79 7.47 2.71
C LEU A 983 -16.90 5.98 3.07
N ASN A 984 -15.74 5.34 3.28
CA ASN A 984 -15.63 3.93 3.62
C ASN A 984 -15.24 3.72 5.08
N ASN A 985 -14.41 4.60 5.64
CA ASN A 985 -13.98 4.55 7.02
C ASN A 985 -14.47 5.80 7.77
N PHE A 986 -15.47 5.61 8.62
CA PHE A 986 -16.10 6.67 9.39
C PHE A 986 -16.05 6.37 10.89
N GLN A 987 -15.23 7.12 11.63
CA GLN A 987 -15.11 6.98 13.08
C GLN A 987 -16.21 7.78 13.79
N ALA A 988 -17.43 7.25 13.81
CA ALA A 988 -18.62 7.94 14.30
C ALA A 988 -18.59 8.27 15.81
N LYS A 989 -17.98 7.39 16.62
CA LYS A 989 -17.98 7.51 18.09
C LYS A 989 -17.51 8.86 18.59
N ASP A 990 -16.40 9.37 18.08
CA ASP A 990 -15.85 10.65 18.52
C ASP A 990 -16.73 11.85 18.11
N ILE A 991 -17.45 11.74 16.99
CA ILE A 991 -18.39 12.77 16.52
C ILE A 991 -19.62 12.83 17.42
N PHE A 992 -20.17 11.67 17.77
CA PHE A 992 -21.44 11.57 18.48
C PHE A 992 -21.31 11.40 19.99
N ARG A 993 -20.10 11.37 20.55
CA ARG A 993 -19.82 11.12 21.97
C ARG A 993 -20.63 11.99 22.96
N LYS A 994 -20.87 13.26 22.61
CA LYS A 994 -21.67 14.20 23.42
C LYS A 994 -23.09 14.40 22.89
N ILE A 995 -23.41 13.84 21.73
CA ILE A 995 -24.70 14.00 21.07
C ILE A 995 -25.66 12.92 21.61
N LYS A 996 -26.73 13.34 22.26
CA LYS A 996 -27.71 12.42 22.88
C LYS A 996 -28.81 11.94 21.95
N VAL A 997 -29.02 12.65 20.85
CA VAL A 997 -30.07 12.35 19.87
C VAL A 997 -29.45 12.33 18.49
N ILE A 998 -29.57 11.21 17.77
CA ILE A 998 -29.15 11.13 16.36
C ILE A 998 -30.23 11.77 15.48
N PRO A 999 -29.92 12.86 14.74
CA PRO A 999 -30.89 13.51 13.86
C PRO A 999 -31.27 12.64 12.64
N GLY A 1000 -32.48 12.83 12.12
CA GLY A 1000 -32.94 12.22 10.86
C GLY A 1000 -32.05 12.63 9.67
N PHE A 1001 -31.83 11.75 8.70
CA PHE A 1001 -31.09 12.03 7.45
C PHE A 1001 -29.61 12.43 7.59
N ILE A 1002 -29.01 12.34 8.79
CA ILE A 1002 -27.62 12.75 9.01
C ILE A 1002 -26.63 11.95 8.16
N PHE A 1003 -26.96 10.70 7.80
CA PHE A 1003 -26.11 9.79 7.01
C PHE A 1003 -26.55 9.61 5.54
N LYS A 1004 -27.48 10.44 5.03
CA LYS A 1004 -28.22 10.16 3.78
C LYS A 1004 -27.41 9.92 2.51
N ASP A 1005 -26.17 10.42 2.48
CA ASP A 1005 -25.29 10.37 1.31
C ASP A 1005 -24.15 9.34 1.47
N MET A 1006 -24.00 8.68 2.61
CA MET A 1006 -22.88 7.75 2.88
C MET A 1006 -23.11 6.37 2.27
N PHE A 1007 -23.20 6.31 0.94
CA PHE A 1007 -23.59 5.10 0.20
C PHE A 1007 -22.56 3.97 0.22
N SER A 1008 -21.33 4.23 0.64
CA SER A 1008 -20.23 3.26 0.61
C SER A 1008 -19.91 2.65 2.00
N LEU A 1009 -20.59 3.13 3.05
CA LEU A 1009 -20.33 2.71 4.42
C LEU A 1009 -20.90 1.30 4.69
N THR A 1010 -20.05 0.40 5.20
CA THR A 1010 -20.40 -1.01 5.43
C THR A 1010 -20.54 -1.39 6.91
N ASP A 1011 -19.93 -0.63 7.81
CA ASP A 1011 -19.92 -0.83 9.25
C ASP A 1011 -20.07 0.52 9.94
N LEU A 1012 -21.02 0.63 10.88
CA LEU A 1012 -21.27 1.85 11.65
C LEU A 1012 -21.37 1.50 13.13
N ASP A 1013 -20.38 1.99 13.89
CA ASP A 1013 -20.31 1.81 15.33
C ASP A 1013 -20.76 3.09 16.08
N LEU A 1014 -21.92 3.01 16.71
CA LEU A 1014 -22.52 4.01 17.59
C LEU A 1014 -22.73 3.44 19.01
N SER A 1015 -21.94 2.44 19.41
CA SER A 1015 -22.00 1.86 20.76
C SER A 1015 -21.36 2.77 21.81
N ASP A 1016 -21.80 2.68 23.08
CA ASP A 1016 -21.17 3.36 24.23
C ASP A 1016 -20.91 4.87 24.07
N ILE A 1017 -21.88 5.58 23.48
CA ILE A 1017 -21.88 7.06 23.42
C ILE A 1017 -23.02 7.69 24.25
N GLY A 1018 -23.79 6.83 24.93
CA GLY A 1018 -24.89 7.21 25.80
C GLY A 1018 -26.04 7.89 25.06
N LEU A 1019 -26.38 7.41 23.86
CA LEU A 1019 -27.56 7.83 23.09
C LEU A 1019 -28.84 7.60 23.88
N VAL A 1020 -29.77 8.55 23.79
CA VAL A 1020 -31.10 8.45 24.43
C VAL A 1020 -32.18 8.23 23.37
N GLU A 1021 -32.00 8.77 22.17
CA GLU A 1021 -32.98 8.70 21.09
C GLU A 1021 -32.32 8.64 19.71
N VAL A 1022 -32.95 7.89 18.79
CA VAL A 1022 -32.65 7.90 17.35
C VAL A 1022 -33.91 8.38 16.63
N MET A 1023 -33.82 9.53 15.95
CA MET A 1023 -34.95 10.09 15.23
C MET A 1023 -35.34 9.21 14.03
N SER A 1024 -36.61 9.33 13.60
CA SER A 1024 -37.11 8.76 12.35
C SER A 1024 -36.16 9.03 11.17
N ARG A 1025 -35.86 7.99 10.38
CA ARG A 1025 -35.00 8.05 9.19
C ARG A 1025 -33.56 8.51 9.46
N ALA A 1026 -33.03 8.36 10.67
CA ALA A 1026 -31.62 8.66 10.99
C ALA A 1026 -30.64 7.95 10.04
N PHE A 1027 -30.89 6.67 9.73
CA PHE A 1027 -30.04 5.82 8.89
C PHE A 1027 -30.49 5.74 7.43
N TYR A 1028 -31.41 6.61 7.01
CA TYR A 1028 -31.83 6.68 5.61
C TYR A 1028 -30.63 6.85 4.69
N GLY A 1029 -30.59 6.16 3.54
CA GLY A 1029 -29.49 6.23 2.57
C GLY A 1029 -28.33 5.25 2.79
N LEU A 1030 -28.20 4.62 3.97
CA LEU A 1030 -27.15 3.63 4.28
C LEU A 1030 -27.42 2.24 3.68
N LYS A 1031 -27.54 2.18 2.34
CA LYS A 1031 -28.00 0.99 1.62
C LYS A 1031 -27.00 -0.17 1.59
N THR A 1032 -25.71 0.10 1.80
CA THR A 1032 -24.63 -0.89 1.77
C THR A 1032 -24.17 -1.33 3.16
N LEU A 1033 -24.78 -0.76 4.22
CA LEU A 1033 -24.41 -1.05 5.60
C LEU A 1033 -24.77 -2.49 5.96
N MET A 1034 -23.76 -3.25 6.40
CA MET A 1034 -23.88 -4.66 6.79
C MET A 1034 -23.95 -4.83 8.32
N LYS A 1035 -23.34 -3.91 9.08
CA LYS A 1035 -23.29 -3.97 10.55
C LYS A 1035 -23.64 -2.63 11.16
N LEU A 1036 -24.54 -2.66 12.14
CA LEU A 1036 -24.93 -1.49 12.93
C LEU A 1036 -24.85 -1.83 14.42
N HIS A 1037 -23.98 -1.12 15.14
CA HIS A 1037 -23.80 -1.26 16.58
C HIS A 1037 -24.43 -0.08 17.31
N LEU A 1038 -25.48 -0.34 18.09
CA LEU A 1038 -26.19 0.62 18.94
C LEU A 1038 -26.20 0.18 20.42
N ASN A 1039 -25.40 -0.82 20.78
CA ASN A 1039 -25.35 -1.38 22.12
C ASN A 1039 -24.68 -0.46 23.15
N LEU A 1040 -24.86 -0.73 24.45
CA LEU A 1040 -24.32 0.07 25.55
C LEU A 1040 -24.78 1.54 25.48
N ASN A 1041 -26.05 1.77 25.16
CA ASN A 1041 -26.66 3.10 25.10
C ASN A 1041 -27.87 3.17 26.05
N ASN A 1042 -28.62 4.28 26.02
CA ASN A 1042 -29.77 4.51 26.88
C ASN A 1042 -31.09 4.57 26.10
N LEU A 1043 -31.18 3.89 24.95
CA LEU A 1043 -32.38 3.91 24.10
C LEU A 1043 -33.56 3.26 24.83
N LYS A 1044 -34.71 3.93 24.82
CA LYS A 1044 -35.95 3.43 25.45
C LYS A 1044 -36.97 2.85 24.46
N HIS A 1045 -36.92 3.32 23.22
CA HIS A 1045 -37.89 3.02 22.16
C HIS A 1045 -37.18 2.98 20.81
N ILE A 1046 -37.80 2.30 19.83
CA ILE A 1046 -37.39 2.27 18.43
C ILE A 1046 -38.53 2.84 17.60
N ASN A 1047 -38.25 3.81 16.71
CA ASN A 1047 -39.26 4.34 15.78
C ASN A 1047 -39.41 3.38 14.58
N ASN A 1048 -40.64 3.21 14.06
CA ASN A 1048 -40.94 2.22 13.01
C ASN A 1048 -40.21 2.45 11.68
N ASP A 1049 -39.83 3.68 11.37
CA ASP A 1049 -39.13 4.03 10.11
C ASP A 1049 -37.62 4.26 10.30
N THR A 1050 -37.07 3.81 11.42
CA THR A 1050 -35.62 3.95 11.72
C THR A 1050 -34.76 3.17 10.72
N PHE A 1051 -35.20 1.97 10.32
CA PHE A 1051 -34.38 1.00 9.55
C PHE A 1051 -34.90 0.69 8.13
N VAL A 1052 -35.89 1.44 7.64
CA VAL A 1052 -36.68 1.09 6.43
C VAL A 1052 -35.86 0.83 5.14
N ASP A 1053 -34.71 1.48 4.98
CA ASP A 1053 -33.86 1.40 3.79
C ASP A 1053 -32.60 0.52 3.96
N MET A 1054 -32.45 -0.16 5.10
CA MET A 1054 -31.25 -0.89 5.48
C MET A 1054 -31.26 -2.35 5.01
N GLN A 1055 -31.50 -2.55 3.71
CA GLN A 1055 -31.74 -3.89 3.15
C GLN A 1055 -30.50 -4.79 3.17
N SER A 1056 -29.28 -4.24 3.21
CA SER A 1056 -28.04 -5.02 3.26
C SER A 1056 -27.58 -5.38 4.67
N LEU A 1057 -28.31 -4.94 5.71
CA LEU A 1057 -27.88 -5.14 7.09
C LEU A 1057 -27.95 -6.62 7.47
N GLU A 1058 -26.83 -7.17 7.96
CA GLU A 1058 -26.72 -8.56 8.40
C GLU A 1058 -26.68 -8.68 9.93
N LEU A 1059 -26.17 -7.67 10.63
CA LEU A 1059 -26.09 -7.61 12.09
C LEU A 1059 -26.63 -6.29 12.61
N LEU A 1060 -27.58 -6.39 13.55
CA LEU A 1060 -28.09 -5.27 14.33
C LEU A 1060 -27.91 -5.55 15.82
N ASP A 1061 -27.07 -4.74 16.47
CA ASP A 1061 -26.79 -4.85 17.90
C ASP A 1061 -27.48 -3.75 18.69
N LEU A 1062 -28.54 -4.10 19.42
CA LEU A 1062 -29.31 -3.23 20.32
C LEU A 1062 -29.21 -3.69 21.78
N SER A 1063 -28.23 -4.56 22.08
CA SER A 1063 -28.01 -5.06 23.44
C SER A 1063 -27.63 -3.95 24.43
N ASP A 1064 -27.80 -4.19 25.73
CA ASP A 1064 -27.39 -3.25 26.78
C ASP A 1064 -27.97 -1.84 26.57
N ASN A 1065 -29.28 -1.77 26.40
CA ASN A 1065 -30.08 -0.55 26.30
C ASN A 1065 -31.23 -0.57 27.33
N ASN A 1066 -32.15 0.39 27.27
CA ASN A 1066 -33.30 0.50 28.17
C ASN A 1066 -34.63 0.24 27.45
N LEU A 1067 -34.65 -0.62 26.42
CA LEU A 1067 -35.85 -0.88 25.63
C LEU A 1067 -36.90 -1.61 26.49
N ILE A 1068 -38.14 -1.13 26.48
CA ILE A 1068 -39.23 -1.66 27.34
C ILE A 1068 -40.18 -2.58 26.57
N LYS A 1069 -40.37 -2.33 25.27
CA LYS A 1069 -41.31 -3.07 24.41
C LYS A 1069 -40.86 -3.06 22.96
N LEU A 1070 -41.35 -4.03 22.19
CA LEU A 1070 -41.20 -4.10 20.73
C LEU A 1070 -42.57 -3.94 20.06
N ASP A 1071 -42.76 -2.86 19.32
CA ASP A 1071 -43.99 -2.52 18.61
C ASP A 1071 -43.99 -3.07 17.18
N ASP A 1072 -45.16 -3.04 16.53
CA ASP A 1072 -45.34 -3.42 15.13
C ASP A 1072 -44.32 -2.70 14.23
N LYS A 1073 -43.67 -3.45 13.32
CA LYS A 1073 -42.79 -2.91 12.28
C LYS A 1073 -41.53 -2.20 12.78
N ASN A 1074 -41.12 -2.37 14.04
CA ASN A 1074 -39.87 -1.79 14.55
C ASN A 1074 -38.63 -2.19 13.74
N PHE A 1075 -38.65 -3.35 13.05
CA PHE A 1075 -37.55 -3.86 12.22
C PHE A 1075 -37.90 -3.94 10.73
N GLU A 1076 -38.89 -3.18 10.27
CA GLU A 1076 -39.30 -3.14 8.86
C GLU A 1076 -38.13 -2.69 7.96
N GLY A 1077 -37.92 -3.40 6.84
CA GLY A 1077 -36.83 -3.14 5.88
C GLY A 1077 -35.59 -4.03 6.03
N LEU A 1078 -35.43 -4.73 7.16
CA LEU A 1078 -34.24 -5.55 7.49
C LEU A 1078 -34.29 -6.97 6.90
N ILE A 1079 -34.51 -7.07 5.59
CA ILE A 1079 -34.80 -8.35 4.89
C ILE A 1079 -33.62 -9.36 4.88
N ASN A 1080 -32.38 -8.89 4.96
CA ASN A 1080 -31.16 -9.73 4.95
C ASN A 1080 -30.52 -9.87 6.34
N LEU A 1081 -31.20 -9.45 7.40
CA LEU A 1081 -30.68 -9.53 8.77
C LEU A 1081 -30.49 -10.98 9.18
N LYS A 1082 -29.28 -11.33 9.63
CA LYS A 1082 -28.90 -12.69 10.09
C LYS A 1082 -28.84 -12.77 11.61
N GLU A 1083 -28.40 -11.71 12.28
CA GLU A 1083 -28.28 -11.66 13.74
C GLU A 1083 -28.93 -10.38 14.30
N LEU A 1084 -29.83 -10.57 15.25
CA LEU A 1084 -30.46 -9.50 16.03
C LEU A 1084 -30.16 -9.71 17.51
N ARG A 1085 -29.52 -8.72 18.13
CA ARG A 1085 -29.20 -8.71 19.56
C ARG A 1085 -30.03 -7.68 20.30
N LEU A 1086 -30.78 -8.15 21.28
CA LEU A 1086 -31.66 -7.37 22.16
C LEU A 1086 -31.43 -7.75 23.64
N ASN A 1087 -30.35 -8.48 23.93
CA ASN A 1087 -30.06 -8.93 25.28
C ASN A 1087 -29.77 -7.77 26.23
N THR A 1088 -29.96 -7.98 27.53
CA THR A 1088 -29.73 -6.95 28.56
C THR A 1088 -30.53 -5.67 28.29
N ASN A 1089 -31.84 -5.81 28.16
CA ASN A 1089 -32.78 -4.69 28.06
C ASN A 1089 -33.89 -4.87 29.13
N SER A 1090 -34.97 -4.08 29.07
CA SER A 1090 -36.14 -4.20 29.97
C SER A 1090 -37.40 -4.62 29.20
N ILE A 1091 -37.26 -5.42 28.15
CA ILE A 1091 -38.37 -5.78 27.27
C ILE A 1091 -39.32 -6.70 28.02
N ASN A 1092 -40.56 -6.24 28.24
CA ASN A 1092 -41.60 -7.04 28.88
C ASN A 1092 -42.76 -7.41 27.93
N THR A 1093 -42.88 -6.69 26.80
CA THR A 1093 -43.97 -6.85 25.83
C THR A 1093 -43.42 -6.91 24.41
N ILE A 1094 -43.82 -7.93 23.64
CA ILE A 1094 -43.46 -8.12 22.23
C ILE A 1094 -44.74 -8.22 21.41
N SER A 1095 -44.93 -7.34 20.44
CA SER A 1095 -46.04 -7.47 19.49
C SER A 1095 -45.87 -8.69 18.58
N ILE A 1096 -47.00 -9.33 18.21
CA ILE A 1096 -47.04 -10.43 17.25
C ILE A 1096 -46.50 -10.05 15.85
N LYS A 1097 -46.43 -8.75 15.53
CA LYS A 1097 -45.88 -8.22 14.26
C LYS A 1097 -44.55 -7.50 14.43
N ALA A 1098 -43.91 -7.58 15.60
CA ALA A 1098 -42.64 -6.88 15.85
C ALA A 1098 -41.54 -7.32 14.87
N PHE A 1099 -41.48 -8.61 14.56
CA PHE A 1099 -40.46 -9.24 13.72
C PHE A 1099 -40.89 -9.52 12.28
N GLU A 1100 -42.00 -8.93 11.83
CA GLU A 1100 -42.51 -9.13 10.47
C GLU A 1100 -41.46 -8.70 9.42
N GLY A 1101 -41.13 -9.60 8.48
CA GLY A 1101 -40.17 -9.33 7.40
C GLY A 1101 -38.71 -9.78 7.65
N LEU A 1102 -38.37 -10.27 8.84
CA LEU A 1102 -37.03 -10.78 9.19
C LEU A 1102 -36.77 -12.20 8.65
N ASN A 1103 -36.96 -12.38 7.34
CA ASN A 1103 -36.98 -13.70 6.69
C ASN A 1103 -35.63 -14.44 6.69
N SER A 1104 -34.53 -13.70 6.86
CA SER A 1104 -33.16 -14.24 6.80
C SER A 1104 -32.54 -14.46 8.20
N LEU A 1105 -33.29 -14.20 9.28
CA LEU A 1105 -32.74 -14.20 10.63
C LEU A 1105 -32.34 -15.61 11.06
N GLU A 1106 -31.08 -15.79 11.44
CA GLU A 1106 -30.50 -17.06 11.90
C GLU A 1106 -30.35 -17.10 13.43
N ILE A 1107 -30.06 -15.94 14.05
CA ILE A 1107 -29.78 -15.82 15.48
C ILE A 1107 -30.62 -14.68 16.08
N LEU A 1108 -31.44 -15.01 17.06
CA LEU A 1108 -32.17 -14.06 17.90
C LEU A 1108 -31.72 -14.18 19.35
N ARG A 1109 -31.13 -13.11 19.87
CA ARG A 1109 -30.68 -12.97 21.26
C ARG A 1109 -31.58 -11.99 22.00
N ILE A 1110 -32.37 -12.48 22.95
CA ILE A 1110 -33.25 -11.65 23.78
C ILE A 1110 -33.15 -12.09 25.26
N GLU A 1111 -31.99 -12.63 25.64
CA GLU A 1111 -31.67 -12.99 27.01
C GLU A 1111 -31.58 -11.77 27.95
N ASP A 1112 -31.74 -11.98 29.25
CA ASP A 1112 -31.68 -10.95 30.29
C ASP A 1112 -32.63 -9.76 30.00
N ASN A 1113 -33.93 -10.07 29.90
CA ASN A 1113 -35.03 -9.13 29.72
C ASN A 1113 -36.15 -9.44 30.73
N GLU A 1114 -37.32 -8.79 30.63
CA GLU A 1114 -38.43 -8.92 31.57
C GLU A 1114 -39.65 -9.67 30.97
N ILE A 1115 -39.42 -10.56 30.00
CA ILE A 1115 -40.50 -11.24 29.28
C ILE A 1115 -41.16 -12.29 30.17
N GLN A 1116 -42.47 -12.15 30.39
CA GLN A 1116 -43.24 -13.08 31.23
C GLN A 1116 -43.97 -14.18 30.44
N ASN A 1117 -44.46 -13.85 29.25
CA ASN A 1117 -45.27 -14.75 28.42
C ASN A 1117 -44.93 -14.57 26.94
N ILE A 1118 -44.98 -15.66 26.18
CA ILE A 1118 -44.81 -15.65 24.71
C ILE A 1118 -46.16 -16.00 24.07
N ALA A 1119 -46.75 -15.02 23.38
CA ALA A 1119 -48.03 -15.20 22.70
C ALA A 1119 -47.89 -16.09 21.45
N LEU A 1120 -48.97 -16.78 21.07
CA LEU A 1120 -49.04 -17.52 19.80
C LEU A 1120 -48.72 -16.59 18.61
N GLY A 1121 -47.81 -17.03 17.74
CA GLY A 1121 -47.49 -16.34 16.49
C GLY A 1121 -46.30 -15.37 16.55
N VAL A 1122 -45.77 -15.04 17.74
CA VAL A 1122 -44.64 -14.10 17.89
C VAL A 1122 -43.40 -14.54 17.10
N PHE A 1123 -43.14 -15.85 17.04
CA PHE A 1123 -42.00 -16.42 16.30
C PHE A 1123 -42.39 -17.10 14.98
N GLN A 1124 -43.60 -16.85 14.45
CA GLN A 1124 -44.13 -17.59 13.30
C GLN A 1124 -43.42 -17.29 11.97
N ASN A 1125 -42.68 -16.18 11.88
CA ASN A 1125 -42.12 -15.64 10.65
C ASN A 1125 -40.58 -15.79 10.56
N PHE A 1126 -40.03 -16.90 11.07
CA PHE A 1126 -38.59 -17.14 11.14
C PHE A 1126 -38.17 -18.46 10.46
N PRO A 1127 -38.19 -18.53 9.11
CA PRO A 1127 -37.90 -19.77 8.39
C PRO A 1127 -36.42 -20.21 8.51
N GLN A 1128 -35.50 -19.27 8.78
CA GLN A 1128 -34.05 -19.52 8.82
C GLN A 1128 -33.46 -19.56 10.24
N LEU A 1129 -34.27 -19.39 11.28
CA LEU A 1129 -33.77 -19.25 12.64
C LEU A 1129 -33.20 -20.57 13.16
N LYS A 1130 -31.93 -20.52 13.56
CA LYS A 1130 -31.16 -21.65 14.10
C LYS A 1130 -30.98 -21.55 15.61
N THR A 1131 -30.87 -20.33 16.15
CA THR A 1131 -30.64 -20.09 17.58
C THR A 1131 -31.61 -19.06 18.12
N LEU A 1132 -32.32 -19.45 19.19
CA LEU A 1132 -33.19 -18.57 19.97
C LEU A 1132 -32.72 -18.62 21.44
N ASN A 1133 -32.28 -17.47 21.95
CA ASN A 1133 -31.85 -17.33 23.35
C ASN A 1133 -32.84 -16.49 24.15
N LEU A 1134 -33.48 -17.11 25.14
CA LEU A 1134 -34.48 -16.54 26.06
C LEU A 1134 -34.02 -16.63 27.53
N ASN A 1135 -32.73 -16.89 27.77
CA ASN A 1135 -32.18 -17.02 29.12
C ASN A 1135 -32.46 -15.78 29.98
N GLY A 1136 -32.57 -15.93 31.30
CA GLY A 1136 -32.63 -14.80 32.23
C GLY A 1136 -33.87 -13.92 32.07
N ASN A 1137 -34.99 -14.47 31.58
CA ASN A 1137 -36.28 -13.80 31.50
C ASN A 1137 -37.21 -14.22 32.66
N LEU A 1138 -38.47 -13.81 32.63
CA LEU A 1138 -39.48 -14.10 33.66
C LEU A 1138 -40.54 -15.09 33.18
N LEU A 1139 -40.19 -15.96 32.22
CA LEU A 1139 -41.16 -16.85 31.56
C LEU A 1139 -41.80 -17.81 32.56
N VAL A 1140 -43.14 -17.83 32.65
CA VAL A 1140 -43.90 -18.72 33.55
C VAL A 1140 -44.46 -19.92 32.80
N GLU A 1141 -45.07 -19.66 31.66
CA GLU A 1141 -45.64 -20.64 30.74
C GLU A 1141 -45.64 -20.08 29.32
N PHE A 1142 -45.88 -20.95 28.32
CA PHE A 1142 -46.03 -20.55 26.93
C PHE A 1142 -47.18 -21.30 26.28
N GLN A 1143 -47.89 -20.63 25.37
CA GLN A 1143 -49.04 -21.20 24.68
C GLN A 1143 -48.62 -22.34 23.75
N VAL A 1144 -49.47 -23.36 23.62
CA VAL A 1144 -49.28 -24.41 22.62
C VAL A 1144 -49.21 -23.77 21.23
N GLY A 1145 -48.12 -24.02 20.53
CA GLY A 1145 -47.85 -23.42 19.22
C GLY A 1145 -47.02 -22.14 19.24
N ALA A 1146 -46.56 -21.65 20.40
CA ALA A 1146 -45.66 -20.47 20.50
C ALA A 1146 -44.37 -20.63 19.65
N PHE A 1147 -43.89 -21.87 19.48
CA PHE A 1147 -42.72 -22.23 18.68
C PHE A 1147 -43.08 -22.86 17.32
N SER A 1148 -44.29 -22.62 16.81
CA SER A 1148 -44.70 -23.11 15.48
C SER A 1148 -43.89 -22.45 14.37
N ASN A 1149 -43.68 -23.17 13.26
CA ASN A 1149 -42.99 -22.69 12.06
C ASN A 1149 -41.52 -22.30 12.26
N LEU A 1150 -40.80 -23.00 13.14
CA LEU A 1150 -39.35 -22.89 13.34
C LEU A 1150 -38.62 -24.17 12.87
N PRO A 1151 -38.63 -24.50 11.56
CA PRO A 1151 -38.17 -25.81 11.07
C PRO A 1151 -36.66 -26.04 11.20
N LEU A 1152 -35.86 -24.97 11.25
CA LEU A 1152 -34.40 -25.01 11.29
C LEU A 1152 -33.82 -24.70 12.67
N LEU A 1153 -34.66 -24.55 13.71
CA LEU A 1153 -34.17 -24.23 15.04
C LEU A 1153 -33.35 -25.40 15.61
N GLU A 1154 -32.08 -25.14 15.92
CA GLU A 1154 -31.13 -26.10 16.45
C GLU A 1154 -30.89 -25.87 17.95
N ASN A 1155 -30.86 -24.62 18.40
CA ASN A 1155 -30.54 -24.28 19.79
C ASN A 1155 -31.65 -23.40 20.38
N LEU A 1156 -32.27 -23.91 21.44
CA LEU A 1156 -33.24 -23.18 22.25
C LEU A 1156 -32.72 -23.09 23.68
N TYR A 1157 -32.45 -21.87 24.13
CA TYR A 1157 -31.97 -21.61 25.49
C TYR A 1157 -33.06 -20.88 26.29
N MET A 1158 -33.43 -21.44 27.45
CA MET A 1158 -34.44 -20.90 28.38
C MET A 1158 -33.98 -21.03 29.85
N GLU A 1159 -32.66 -21.01 30.08
CA GLU A 1159 -32.06 -21.05 31.42
C GLU A 1159 -32.53 -19.85 32.27
N ASN A 1160 -32.64 -20.04 33.58
CA ASN A 1160 -32.91 -18.96 34.55
C ASN A 1160 -34.22 -18.21 34.23
N ASN A 1161 -35.31 -18.96 34.18
CA ASN A 1161 -36.68 -18.46 33.99
C ASN A 1161 -37.58 -19.01 35.12
N ASN A 1162 -38.90 -18.75 35.06
CA ASN A 1162 -39.88 -19.15 36.08
C ASN A 1162 -40.77 -20.32 35.62
N VAL A 1163 -40.32 -21.13 34.66
CA VAL A 1163 -41.16 -22.14 33.99
C VAL A 1163 -41.43 -23.31 34.95
N SER A 1164 -42.71 -23.61 35.19
CA SER A 1164 -43.11 -24.64 36.18
C SER A 1164 -43.49 -26.00 35.57
N ALA A 1165 -43.91 -26.00 34.30
CA ALA A 1165 -44.22 -27.19 33.52
C ALA A 1165 -44.02 -26.91 32.02
N ILE A 1166 -43.60 -27.93 31.27
CA ILE A 1166 -43.51 -27.86 29.81
C ILE A 1166 -44.47 -28.88 29.22
N LEU A 1167 -45.45 -28.38 28.46
CA LEU A 1167 -46.29 -29.24 27.63
C LEU A 1167 -45.46 -29.69 26.43
N THR A 1168 -44.89 -30.89 26.43
CA THR A 1168 -43.97 -31.37 25.37
C THR A 1168 -44.56 -31.24 23.96
N GLU A 1169 -45.89 -31.28 23.82
CA GLU A 1169 -46.62 -31.02 22.56
C GLU A 1169 -46.27 -29.67 21.91
N SER A 1170 -46.01 -28.64 22.73
CA SER A 1170 -45.64 -27.29 22.26
C SER A 1170 -44.26 -27.22 21.61
N LEU A 1171 -43.38 -28.21 21.85
CA LEU A 1171 -42.04 -28.29 21.26
C LEU A 1171 -42.02 -29.15 19.98
N LEU A 1172 -43.07 -29.93 19.69
CA LEU A 1172 -43.12 -30.86 18.54
C LEU A 1172 -42.79 -30.24 17.17
N PRO A 1173 -43.08 -28.94 16.90
CA PRO A 1173 -42.64 -28.30 15.66
C PRO A 1173 -41.12 -28.23 15.46
N LEU A 1174 -40.31 -28.30 16.54
CA LEU A 1174 -38.86 -28.06 16.55
C LEU A 1174 -38.04 -29.28 16.11
N ARG A 1175 -38.29 -29.80 14.91
CA ARG A 1175 -37.71 -31.07 14.43
C ARG A 1175 -36.19 -31.07 14.26
N SER A 1176 -35.56 -29.89 14.19
CA SER A 1176 -34.11 -29.74 14.02
C SER A 1176 -33.35 -29.56 15.34
N LEU A 1177 -34.04 -29.60 16.48
CA LEU A 1177 -33.48 -29.26 17.79
C LEU A 1177 -32.30 -30.17 18.15
N VAL A 1178 -31.17 -29.56 18.48
CA VAL A 1178 -29.91 -30.18 18.91
C VAL A 1178 -29.66 -29.91 20.40
N THR A 1179 -29.93 -28.68 20.84
CA THR A 1179 -29.71 -28.22 22.21
C THR A 1179 -30.98 -27.61 22.76
N LEU A 1180 -31.41 -28.11 23.92
CA LEU A 1180 -32.52 -27.56 24.70
C LEU A 1180 -32.04 -27.25 26.12
N ASP A 1181 -31.87 -25.98 26.47
CA ASP A 1181 -31.43 -25.61 27.80
C ASP A 1181 -32.59 -25.11 28.66
N LEU A 1182 -32.86 -25.83 29.75
CA LEU A 1182 -33.95 -25.57 30.71
C LEU A 1182 -33.41 -25.39 32.14
N GLU A 1183 -32.11 -25.18 32.31
CA GLU A 1183 -31.51 -25.06 33.65
C GLU A 1183 -32.13 -23.90 34.45
N TRP A 1184 -32.08 -23.98 35.78
CA TRP A 1184 -32.55 -22.90 36.67
C TRP A 1184 -34.01 -22.46 36.43
N ASN A 1185 -34.92 -23.43 36.40
CA ASN A 1185 -36.37 -23.21 36.29
C ASN A 1185 -37.11 -23.91 37.46
N HIS A 1186 -38.44 -24.00 37.37
CA HIS A 1186 -39.29 -24.67 38.37
C HIS A 1186 -39.99 -25.92 37.84
N ILE A 1187 -39.41 -26.56 36.82
CA ILE A 1187 -40.03 -27.67 36.11
C ILE A 1187 -40.13 -28.88 37.03
N LYS A 1188 -41.35 -29.41 37.17
CA LYS A 1188 -41.62 -30.62 37.97
C LYS A 1188 -41.71 -31.89 37.13
N LYS A 1189 -42.09 -31.76 35.85
CA LYS A 1189 -42.33 -32.88 34.93
C LYS A 1189 -42.16 -32.39 33.48
N ILE A 1190 -41.58 -33.24 32.63
CA ILE A 1190 -41.50 -33.05 31.18
C ILE A 1190 -41.54 -34.42 30.50
N ASP A 1191 -42.40 -34.65 29.51
CA ASP A 1191 -42.52 -35.98 28.90
C ASP A 1191 -41.24 -36.35 28.13
N TYR A 1192 -40.31 -37.01 28.83
CA TYR A 1192 -39.00 -37.39 28.29
C TYR A 1192 -39.09 -38.55 27.31
N ASP A 1193 -40.19 -39.31 27.29
CA ASP A 1193 -40.42 -40.35 26.28
C ASP A 1193 -40.74 -39.70 24.93
N ILE A 1194 -41.64 -38.70 24.93
CA ILE A 1194 -41.95 -37.89 23.74
C ILE A 1194 -40.70 -37.13 23.26
N LEU A 1195 -39.89 -36.57 24.17
CA LEU A 1195 -38.67 -35.85 23.78
C LEU A 1195 -37.71 -36.76 22.99
N VAL A 1196 -37.34 -37.92 23.54
CA VAL A 1196 -36.37 -38.79 22.86
C VAL A 1196 -36.95 -39.50 21.64
N SER A 1197 -38.27 -39.71 21.57
CA SER A 1197 -38.90 -40.35 20.40
C SER A 1197 -39.06 -39.40 19.22
N ASN A 1198 -39.25 -38.10 19.47
CA ASN A 1198 -39.60 -37.13 18.42
C ASN A 1198 -38.44 -36.22 18.00
N PHE A 1199 -37.40 -36.03 18.82
CA PHE A 1199 -36.24 -35.18 18.49
C PHE A 1199 -34.97 -36.00 18.27
N ASN A 1200 -34.84 -36.61 17.09
CA ASN A 1200 -33.72 -37.50 16.76
C ASN A 1200 -32.34 -36.81 16.66
N LYS A 1201 -32.29 -35.48 16.55
CA LYS A 1201 -31.06 -34.69 16.51
C LYS A 1201 -30.63 -34.17 17.89
N LEU A 1202 -31.45 -34.35 18.92
CA LEU A 1202 -31.21 -33.80 20.25
C LEU A 1202 -29.95 -34.44 20.85
N LYS A 1203 -28.96 -33.61 21.18
CA LYS A 1203 -27.67 -34.03 21.76
C LYS A 1203 -27.49 -33.53 23.18
N THR A 1204 -28.08 -32.38 23.51
CA THR A 1204 -27.85 -31.74 24.80
C THR A 1204 -29.18 -31.24 25.38
N VAL A 1205 -29.45 -31.58 26.65
CA VAL A 1205 -30.59 -31.07 27.40
C VAL A 1205 -30.14 -30.58 28.78
N GLY A 1206 -30.14 -29.27 29.00
CA GLY A 1206 -29.87 -28.68 30.32
C GLY A 1206 -31.10 -28.83 31.22
N ILE A 1207 -30.98 -29.51 32.37
CA ILE A 1207 -32.12 -29.80 33.27
C ILE A 1207 -31.84 -29.48 34.74
N ALA A 1208 -30.64 -29.01 35.06
CA ALA A 1208 -30.21 -28.74 36.42
C ALA A 1208 -31.03 -27.65 37.11
N LYS A 1209 -30.99 -27.65 38.44
CA LYS A 1209 -31.64 -26.64 39.30
C LYS A 1209 -33.13 -26.44 38.96
N ASN A 1210 -33.83 -27.56 38.74
CA ASN A 1210 -35.28 -27.64 38.57
C ASN A 1210 -35.95 -28.30 39.79
N LYS A 1211 -37.22 -28.70 39.69
CA LYS A 1211 -38.04 -29.25 40.79
C LYS A 1211 -38.53 -30.67 40.50
N PHE A 1212 -37.73 -31.48 39.81
CA PHE A 1212 -38.06 -32.87 39.46
C PHE A 1212 -38.06 -33.79 40.70
N PRO A 1213 -39.07 -34.66 40.88
CA PRO A 1213 -39.01 -35.74 41.88
C PRO A 1213 -37.84 -36.69 41.65
N CYS A 1214 -37.18 -37.19 42.70
CA CYS A 1214 -35.97 -38.02 42.56
C CYS A 1214 -36.18 -39.31 41.76
N ASP A 1215 -37.27 -40.05 41.99
CA ASP A 1215 -37.59 -41.25 41.20
C ASP A 1215 -37.83 -40.94 39.72
N TYR A 1216 -38.47 -39.80 39.47
CA TYR A 1216 -38.77 -39.34 38.11
C TYR A 1216 -37.49 -38.94 37.36
N LEU A 1217 -36.61 -38.18 38.02
CA LEU A 1217 -35.31 -37.76 37.48
C LEU A 1217 -34.43 -38.97 37.16
N LYS A 1218 -34.42 -40.00 38.02
CA LYS A 1218 -33.68 -41.25 37.77
C LYS A 1218 -34.15 -41.96 36.50
N GLY A 1219 -35.47 -42.01 36.27
CA GLY A 1219 -36.04 -42.55 35.03
C GLY A 1219 -35.64 -41.75 33.80
N MET A 1220 -35.70 -40.42 33.89
CA MET A 1220 -35.31 -39.50 32.82
C MET A 1220 -33.82 -39.63 32.44
N ILE A 1221 -32.92 -39.65 33.44
CA ILE A 1221 -31.47 -39.81 33.23
C ILE A 1221 -31.15 -41.17 32.60
N ALA A 1222 -31.78 -42.26 33.05
CA ALA A 1222 -31.60 -43.57 32.43
C ALA A 1222 -32.02 -43.57 30.95
N LYS A 1223 -33.09 -42.83 30.62
CA LYS A 1223 -33.51 -42.64 29.23
C LYS A 1223 -32.50 -41.83 28.44
N PHE A 1224 -32.04 -40.67 28.94
CA PHE A 1224 -31.06 -39.84 28.24
C PHE A 1224 -29.74 -40.57 27.98
N ASN A 1225 -29.24 -41.32 28.96
CA ASN A 1225 -28.06 -42.18 28.80
C ASN A 1225 -28.25 -43.24 27.69
N LYS A 1226 -29.41 -43.89 27.64
CA LYS A 1226 -29.74 -44.88 26.59
C LYS A 1226 -29.70 -44.26 25.19
N PHE A 1227 -30.08 -43.00 25.06
CA PHE A 1227 -30.12 -42.27 23.79
C PHE A 1227 -28.90 -41.37 23.55
N GLN A 1228 -27.85 -41.48 24.38
CA GLN A 1228 -26.61 -40.68 24.28
C GLN A 1228 -26.83 -39.17 24.31
N ILE A 1229 -27.84 -38.71 25.04
CA ILE A 1229 -28.12 -37.28 25.24
C ILE A 1229 -27.30 -36.80 26.43
N ASN A 1230 -26.52 -35.74 26.25
CA ASN A 1230 -25.79 -35.07 27.31
C ASN A 1230 -26.76 -34.20 28.14
N TYR A 1231 -26.73 -34.37 29.46
CA TYR A 1231 -27.55 -33.60 30.41
C TYR A 1231 -26.68 -32.98 31.51
N ALA A 1232 -25.36 -33.00 31.33
CA ALA A 1232 -24.38 -32.56 32.33
C ALA A 1232 -24.35 -31.03 32.46
N THR A 1233 -24.38 -30.60 33.71
CA THR A 1233 -24.36 -29.21 34.15
C THR A 1233 -22.94 -28.63 34.06
N LYS A 1234 -22.79 -27.31 33.93
CA LYS A 1234 -21.46 -26.64 34.01
C LYS A 1234 -20.82 -26.72 35.41
N ASN A 1235 -21.58 -27.06 36.46
CA ASN A 1235 -21.14 -27.17 37.86
C ASN A 1235 -22.01 -28.17 38.64
N PRO A 1236 -21.70 -29.48 38.62
CA PRO A 1236 -22.48 -30.46 39.37
C PRO A 1236 -22.22 -30.29 40.88
N ASP A 1237 -23.27 -29.95 41.64
CA ASP A 1237 -23.25 -30.09 43.10
C ASP A 1237 -23.35 -31.58 43.42
N TYR A 1238 -22.41 -32.14 44.19
CA TYR A 1238 -22.47 -33.55 44.62
C TYR A 1238 -22.80 -33.62 46.11
N HIS A 1239 -24.07 -33.87 46.44
CA HIS A 1239 -24.58 -34.11 47.78
C HIS A 1239 -25.37 -35.43 47.81
N SER A 1240 -25.60 -35.99 49.01
CA SER A 1240 -26.24 -37.32 49.17
C SER A 1240 -27.67 -37.42 48.63
N ASP A 1241 -28.31 -36.28 48.35
CA ASP A 1241 -29.72 -36.15 48.04
C ASP A 1241 -29.96 -35.80 46.54
N ASN A 1242 -29.00 -36.11 45.66
CA ASN A 1242 -29.10 -35.81 44.22
C ASN A 1242 -28.90 -37.04 43.31
N ILE A 1243 -29.34 -36.94 42.04
CA ILE A 1243 -29.16 -37.99 41.03
C ILE A 1243 -28.16 -37.48 39.98
N ASP A 1244 -27.00 -38.12 39.91
CA ASP A 1244 -25.94 -37.82 38.93
C ASP A 1244 -25.50 -36.34 38.91
N GLY A 1245 -25.37 -35.73 40.09
CA GLY A 1245 -24.97 -34.32 40.24
C GLY A 1245 -26.08 -33.30 39.96
N ILE A 1246 -27.34 -33.74 39.81
CA ILE A 1246 -28.52 -32.89 39.60
C ILE A 1246 -29.48 -33.00 40.79
N ASP A 1247 -29.77 -31.87 41.44
CA ASP A 1247 -30.70 -31.77 42.57
C ASP A 1247 -32.11 -32.26 42.20
N CYS A 1248 -32.72 -33.04 43.09
CA CYS A 1248 -34.09 -33.53 42.95
C CYS A 1248 -34.87 -33.35 44.26
N ILE A 1249 -36.21 -33.44 44.16
CA ILE A 1249 -37.11 -33.38 45.31
C ILE A 1249 -37.45 -34.79 45.76
N ASP A 1250 -37.00 -35.19 46.94
CA ASP A 1250 -37.43 -36.45 47.54
C ASP A 1250 -38.83 -36.29 48.16
N VAL A 1251 -39.83 -36.83 47.47
CA VAL A 1251 -41.24 -36.78 47.90
C VAL A 1251 -41.47 -37.63 49.17
N CYS A 1252 -40.59 -38.60 49.48
CA CYS A 1252 -40.74 -39.47 50.64
C CYS A 1252 -40.30 -38.84 51.98
N LYS A 1253 -39.54 -37.73 51.97
CA LYS A 1253 -39.10 -37.05 53.20
C LYS A 1253 -40.20 -36.21 53.89
N TYR A 1254 -41.35 -35.97 53.23
CA TYR A 1254 -42.38 -35.03 53.70
C TYR A 1254 -43.78 -35.62 53.98
N LEU A 1255 -44.04 -36.89 53.71
CA LEU A 1255 -45.30 -37.57 54.06
C LEU A 1255 -45.01 -38.93 54.69
N LEU A 1256 -45.38 -39.05 55.98
CA LEU A 1256 -45.37 -40.25 56.81
C LEU A 1256 -45.63 -41.55 56.02
N CYS A 1257 -44.59 -42.36 55.79
CA CYS A 1257 -44.76 -43.77 55.47
C CYS A 1257 -45.25 -44.54 56.71
N LEU A 1258 -46.57 -44.61 56.89
CA LEU A 1258 -47.18 -45.65 57.71
C LEU A 1258 -47.24 -46.94 56.90
N LYS A 1259 -46.61 -47.98 57.47
CA LYS A 1259 -46.83 -49.39 57.16
C LYS A 1259 -48.33 -49.68 57.13
N ASP A 1260 -48.78 -50.48 56.17
CA ASP A 1260 -49.47 -51.71 56.51
C ASP A 1260 -49.44 -52.74 55.37
N SER A 1261 -48.76 -53.83 55.69
CA SER A 1261 -48.91 -55.15 55.10
C SER A 1261 -50.15 -55.83 55.69
N HIS A 1262 -50.94 -56.47 54.83
CA HIS A 1262 -52.06 -57.40 55.06
C HIS A 1262 -53.49 -56.86 54.92
N GLY A 1263 -54.21 -57.42 53.93
CA GLY A 1263 -55.50 -58.06 54.20
C GLY A 1263 -56.78 -57.49 53.58
N ILE A 1264 -57.20 -58.14 52.48
CA ILE A 1264 -58.58 -58.58 52.13
C ILE A 1264 -59.61 -57.56 51.56
N ASN A 1265 -60.14 -57.99 50.40
CA ASN A 1265 -61.34 -57.64 49.62
C ASN A 1265 -61.36 -56.36 48.78
#